data_AF-A0A363SYK9-F1
#
_entry.id   AF-A0A363SYK9-F1
#
_cell.length_a   1.000
_cell.length_b   1.000
_cell.length_c   1.000
_cell.angle_alpha   90.00
_cell.angle_beta   90.00
_cell.angle_gamma   90.00
#
_symmetry.space_group_name_H-M   'P 1'
#
loop_
_entity.id
_entity.type
_entity.pdbx_description
1 polymer ?
#
loop_
_entity_poly.entity_id
_entity_poly.type
_entity_poly.pdbx_seq_one_letter_code
_entity_poly.pdbx_strand_id
1 'polypeptide(L)'
;MNNQGFLQHLSKINDWLPGWSGWLKPKQADTLDIPADLEVEQSGVCFIDGQDELDYLWYRLSEVEGGQEFAGFRVVRLLQLTFLPLEARSDPGLLQKMRTVLRGLYGSKVSFLYLAAGIFDNSQSPVGIVQCYGVSAFAPTLEEACAQSRHSLAALKGVMSGAYRQVRLQALTVRLAEWIFLSFHDMHHVLLTVGHTDPRENARGGSGGIVHNPLVEAGPAAQQYTLQQNEILFRGMSDLKEEFLFLVLTSPVSLGAITEMLAGLAENTSTWAAWQNGVRGVSFGVSLPALLSGLMAQSASQGFGESQGAAHSTGQAHTDSQAHTDGSAHTTGSADTSGWSHTESESISHSAGQSVSQGAAHTVGQAVTNGAASTESSGHVSSQGEGASHSDSFDWGLRGGIQPAGVGIGANAGWGSADGVSSMSSESDMSGHSETQSHAVTDSQADTVSQGVSVANMTATTHSEASGTFGSHTTSQADTTSQADTKGQADTSSAGESQMNSTSTAQAIGQAASTGLTVGIAPSISAHNSYQWQFDPAILVTQILRQQQGLLNLASKEGAYYTDVYAMARTKQGKQALMGLIPEAFHGTEDVITGVQTRDLTAGESEYIGKHAQAFTPSTRVETVPEVLSGYMDSTLLTMLQLAAYTAPGMFEQGSALTVQESTPDFAFRPDMHGDVVLGWQWSSETGQLTHTPLKLSFERHFHTAFCGDTGFGKSVAAERLAYETTRQWHFRSVVLDFGQGWRRALNWSGLEGRVDIRQLYAGAPRPLRWNILKVPRRSYPGRYRTLISELFANAGRMGPRQLGFLRRALTQVYINLGVLTSDPEVFNHPTWGHLQNSVEVEVVQEWREHNHAPGTISTGQPLIDLQPGELQALAVYRSQQADVRMWVERLKNFYAALPKGDQASRASLEGVLLRVEQFAEGQMAWQYGAGPESLPVEDLGLLGPKDDPWGLLIVEGGAEMDEYPKAALLALLSSVLYFDSVVRRRESLAGAKFPPMQIFFEEANKVLNGVSGAAADNNASAGNNEQVSEVFETFWRDGRKYQIFLHLLAQTVSAIPPGILSSCNNAFFFQTKHPHDRDLVMAHIGRSEKGVVNTEYKRYLARIPRQMAIAKLGYSEDVAELEPILVHPLMVPGSEPSDHEILEKLGAY
;
A
#
# COMPACT_ATOMS: atom_id res chain seq x y z
N MET A 1 -9.49 -33.78 -76.18
CA MET A 1 -8.39 -34.77 -76.17
C MET A 1 -8.56 -35.67 -74.94
N ASN A 2 -8.03 -36.90 -74.96
CA ASN A 2 -8.67 -38.02 -74.25
C ASN A 2 -8.58 -37.99 -72.71
N ASN A 3 -9.74 -38.17 -72.08
CA ASN A 3 -9.96 -38.16 -70.64
C ASN A 3 -9.81 -39.56 -70.00
N GLN A 4 -8.78 -40.33 -70.40
CA GLN A 4 -8.63 -41.75 -70.03
C GLN A 4 -7.33 -42.11 -69.27
N GLY A 5 -6.32 -41.22 -69.23
CA GLY A 5 -5.05 -41.51 -68.55
C GLY A 5 -5.12 -41.39 -67.01
N PHE A 6 -5.88 -40.43 -66.48
CA PHE A 6 -5.86 -40.09 -65.05
C PHE A 6 -6.58 -41.12 -64.16
N LEU A 7 -7.68 -41.69 -64.65
CA LEU A 7 -8.49 -42.66 -63.89
C LEU A 7 -7.82 -44.02 -63.69
N GLN A 8 -6.84 -44.39 -64.54
CA GLN A 8 -6.10 -45.66 -64.40
C GLN A 8 -5.00 -45.62 -63.33
N HIS A 9 -4.61 -44.44 -62.83
CA HIS A 9 -3.66 -44.32 -61.72
C HIS A 9 -4.32 -44.42 -60.34
N LEU A 10 -5.58 -44.01 -60.21
CA LEU A 10 -6.32 -44.07 -58.94
C LEU A 10 -6.72 -45.51 -58.55
N SER A 11 -6.96 -46.41 -59.50
CA SER A 11 -7.34 -47.79 -59.18
C SER A 11 -6.21 -48.56 -58.46
N LYS A 12 -4.94 -48.24 -58.73
CA LYS A 12 -3.79 -48.91 -58.10
C LYS A 12 -3.53 -48.51 -56.64
N ILE A 13 -4.14 -47.43 -56.15
CA ILE A 13 -3.98 -47.00 -54.75
C ILE A 13 -4.90 -47.82 -53.83
N ASN A 14 -6.12 -48.13 -54.27
CA ASN A 14 -7.04 -49.02 -53.55
C ASN A 14 -6.49 -50.45 -53.39
N ASP A 15 -5.69 -50.93 -54.36
CA ASP A 15 -5.08 -52.26 -54.32
C ASP A 15 -3.92 -52.39 -53.31
N TRP A 16 -3.33 -51.26 -52.85
CA TRP A 16 -2.28 -51.25 -51.82
C TRP A 16 -2.81 -51.05 -50.39
N LEU A 17 -4.01 -50.49 -50.24
CA LEU A 17 -4.65 -50.19 -48.94
C LEU A 17 -6.17 -50.47 -48.98
N PRO A 18 -6.60 -51.74 -48.82
CA PRO A 18 -8.03 -52.08 -48.78
C PRO A 18 -8.67 -51.50 -47.51
N GLY A 19 -9.54 -50.49 -47.68
CA GLY A 19 -10.37 -49.91 -46.62
C GLY A 19 -10.26 -48.39 -46.45
N TRP A 20 -9.20 -47.75 -46.96
CA TRP A 20 -8.91 -46.34 -46.67
C TRP A 20 -9.96 -45.34 -47.20
N SER A 21 -10.63 -45.68 -48.31
CA SER A 21 -11.73 -44.90 -48.89
C SER A 21 -13.03 -44.91 -48.07
N GLY A 22 -13.14 -45.75 -47.04
CA GLY A 22 -14.21 -45.70 -46.05
C GLY A 22 -13.95 -44.72 -44.90
N TRP A 23 -12.68 -44.39 -44.64
CA TRP A 23 -12.24 -43.57 -43.50
C TRP A 23 -12.22 -42.07 -43.84
N LEU A 24 -11.95 -41.73 -45.11
CA LEU A 24 -11.92 -40.35 -45.63
C LEU A 24 -13.24 -39.86 -46.26
N LYS A 25 -14.34 -40.62 -46.13
CA LYS A 25 -15.66 -40.04 -46.32
C LYS A 25 -16.06 -39.36 -45.02
N PRO A 26 -16.22 -38.01 -44.98
CA PRO A 26 -17.02 -37.45 -43.91
C PRO A 26 -18.41 -38.11 -44.04
N LYS A 27 -18.87 -38.76 -42.98
CA LYS A 27 -20.31 -38.86 -42.79
C LYS A 27 -20.79 -37.41 -42.74
N GLN A 28 -21.50 -36.96 -43.77
CA GLN A 28 -22.47 -35.90 -43.57
C GLN A 28 -23.47 -36.48 -42.58
N ALA A 29 -23.27 -36.17 -41.30
CA ALA A 29 -24.29 -36.37 -40.30
C ALA A 29 -25.42 -35.41 -40.68
N ASP A 30 -26.53 -35.96 -41.17
CA ASP A 30 -27.81 -35.25 -41.15
C ASP A 30 -28.01 -34.74 -39.73
N THR A 31 -28.23 -33.42 -39.59
CA THR A 31 -28.65 -32.70 -38.37
C THR A 31 -28.18 -33.29 -37.04
N LEU A 32 -27.13 -32.68 -36.44
CA LEU A 32 -26.69 -32.97 -35.06
C LEU A 32 -27.90 -33.10 -34.12
N ASP A 33 -28.05 -34.25 -33.49
CA ASP A 33 -29.19 -34.57 -32.66
C ASP A 33 -29.19 -33.67 -31.41
N ILE A 34 -30.31 -33.00 -31.15
CA ILE A 34 -30.44 -32.10 -30.00
C ILE A 34 -31.12 -32.92 -28.89
N PRO A 35 -30.39 -33.31 -27.83
CA PRO A 35 -30.97 -34.09 -26.76
C PRO A 35 -32.06 -33.30 -26.02
N ALA A 36 -33.12 -34.00 -25.62
CA ALA A 36 -34.10 -33.51 -24.66
C ALA A 36 -33.66 -33.95 -23.25
N ASP A 37 -32.56 -33.37 -22.78
CA ASP A 37 -31.82 -33.75 -21.57
C ASP A 37 -32.10 -32.85 -20.36
N LEU A 38 -32.48 -31.58 -20.55
CA LEU A 38 -32.80 -30.64 -19.47
C LEU A 38 -34.29 -30.28 -19.44
N GLU A 39 -34.98 -30.49 -18.31
CA GLU A 39 -36.29 -29.93 -18.00
C GLU A 39 -36.23 -29.01 -16.77
N VAL A 40 -36.76 -27.78 -16.89
CA VAL A 40 -36.83 -26.80 -15.80
C VAL A 40 -38.28 -26.72 -15.35
N GLU A 41 -38.62 -27.34 -14.21
CA GLU A 41 -39.98 -27.37 -13.68
C GLU A 41 -40.41 -26.02 -13.10
N GLN A 42 -39.53 -25.41 -12.29
CA GLN A 42 -39.78 -24.19 -11.52
C GLN A 42 -38.48 -23.44 -11.31
N SER A 43 -38.54 -22.11 -11.16
CA SER A 43 -37.42 -21.27 -10.77
C SER A 43 -37.87 -20.09 -9.91
N GLY A 44 -36.93 -19.47 -9.20
CA GLY A 44 -37.22 -18.31 -8.38
C GLY A 44 -35.97 -17.57 -7.89
N VAL A 45 -36.22 -16.37 -7.38
CA VAL A 45 -35.22 -15.45 -6.84
C VAL A 45 -35.48 -15.26 -5.34
N CYS A 46 -34.45 -15.35 -4.50
CA CYS A 46 -34.55 -15.17 -3.07
C CYS A 46 -33.66 -14.01 -2.61
N PHE A 47 -34.26 -13.02 -1.94
CA PHE A 47 -33.60 -11.85 -1.38
C PHE A 47 -33.49 -11.96 0.14
N ILE A 48 -32.58 -11.18 0.74
CA ILE A 48 -32.42 -11.13 2.20
C ILE A 48 -33.51 -10.25 2.81
N ASP A 49 -34.24 -10.78 3.81
CA ASP A 49 -35.34 -10.07 4.46
C ASP A 49 -34.93 -8.68 4.99
N GLY A 50 -35.55 -7.63 4.43
CA GLY A 50 -35.31 -6.24 4.83
C GLY A 50 -34.04 -5.59 4.25
N GLN A 51 -33.37 -6.22 3.29
CA GLN A 51 -32.16 -5.70 2.63
C GLN A 51 -32.32 -5.69 1.10
N ASP A 52 -31.69 -4.72 0.42
CA ASP A 52 -31.60 -4.66 -1.05
C ASP A 52 -30.47 -5.56 -1.56
N GLU A 53 -30.51 -6.86 -1.19
CA GLU A 53 -29.46 -7.84 -1.46
C GLU A 53 -30.04 -9.21 -1.86
N LEU A 54 -29.51 -9.79 -2.93
CA LEU A 54 -29.77 -11.15 -3.40
C LEU A 54 -29.12 -12.19 -2.47
N ASP A 55 -29.90 -13.13 -1.92
CA ASP A 55 -29.35 -14.33 -1.24
C ASP A 55 -28.96 -15.39 -2.29
N TYR A 56 -29.90 -15.80 -3.16
CA TYR A 56 -29.65 -16.80 -4.21
C TYR A 56 -30.73 -16.84 -5.30
N LEU A 57 -30.38 -17.40 -6.46
CA LEU A 57 -31.30 -17.90 -7.47
C LEU A 57 -31.48 -19.41 -7.26
N TRP A 58 -32.67 -19.95 -7.49
CA TRP A 58 -32.91 -21.40 -7.45
C TRP A 58 -33.72 -21.89 -8.66
N TYR A 59 -33.43 -23.12 -9.07
CA TYR A 59 -34.07 -23.81 -10.18
C TYR A 59 -34.35 -25.25 -9.77
N ARG A 60 -35.53 -25.77 -10.07
CA ARG A 60 -35.89 -27.18 -9.93
C ARG A 60 -35.81 -27.83 -11.30
N LEU A 61 -34.97 -28.85 -11.42
CA LEU A 61 -34.49 -29.41 -12.67
C LEU A 61 -34.66 -30.93 -12.70
N SER A 62 -34.87 -31.49 -13.89
CA SER A 62 -34.45 -32.87 -14.22
C SER A 62 -33.41 -32.79 -15.34
N GLU A 63 -32.25 -33.40 -15.12
CA GLU A 63 -31.11 -33.44 -16.05
C GLU A 63 -30.83 -34.91 -16.43
N VAL A 64 -30.67 -35.23 -17.72
CA VAL A 64 -30.40 -36.59 -18.22
C VAL A 64 -28.99 -36.66 -18.81
N GLU A 65 -28.08 -37.34 -18.11
CA GLU A 65 -26.68 -37.50 -18.53
C GLU A 65 -26.29 -38.98 -18.56
N GLY A 66 -25.63 -39.41 -19.65
CA GLY A 66 -25.12 -40.78 -19.78
C GLY A 66 -26.21 -41.89 -19.72
N GLY A 67 -27.48 -41.54 -19.90
CA GLY A 67 -28.63 -42.44 -19.72
C GLY A 67 -29.12 -42.58 -18.28
N GLN A 68 -28.68 -41.72 -17.36
CA GLN A 68 -29.19 -41.59 -16.00
C GLN A 68 -29.94 -40.26 -15.84
N GLU A 69 -31.02 -40.25 -15.06
CA GLU A 69 -31.84 -39.07 -14.79
C GLU A 69 -31.55 -38.54 -13.37
N PHE A 70 -31.28 -37.23 -13.28
CA PHE A 70 -30.90 -36.50 -12.08
C PHE A 70 -31.94 -35.40 -11.80
N ALA A 71 -32.92 -35.69 -10.95
CA ALA A 71 -33.92 -34.73 -10.51
C ALA A 71 -33.49 -34.04 -9.19
N GLY A 72 -33.58 -32.71 -9.12
CA GLY A 72 -33.16 -31.96 -7.94
C GLY A 72 -33.31 -30.44 -8.03
N PHE A 73 -32.60 -29.74 -7.14
CA PHE A 73 -32.56 -28.28 -7.05
C PHE A 73 -31.14 -27.77 -7.30
N ARG A 74 -31.00 -26.83 -8.22
CA ARG A 74 -29.78 -26.06 -8.48
C ARG A 74 -29.90 -24.69 -7.80
N VAL A 75 -28.92 -24.33 -6.99
CA VAL A 75 -28.85 -23.04 -6.28
C VAL A 75 -27.61 -22.29 -6.73
N VAL A 76 -27.81 -21.07 -7.23
CA VAL A 76 -26.78 -20.19 -7.78
C VAL A 76 -26.64 -18.95 -6.90
N ARG A 77 -25.40 -18.63 -6.53
CA ARG A 77 -25.06 -17.47 -5.69
C ARG A 77 -24.03 -16.61 -6.41
N LEU A 78 -24.31 -15.31 -6.52
CA LEU A 78 -23.52 -14.34 -7.28
C LEU A 78 -23.03 -13.20 -6.38
N LEU A 79 -21.76 -12.83 -6.51
CA LEU A 79 -21.19 -11.62 -5.92
C LEU A 79 -20.64 -10.73 -7.04
N GLN A 80 -21.08 -9.47 -7.10
CA GLN A 80 -20.51 -8.48 -8.00
C GLN A 80 -19.18 -7.93 -7.47
N LEU A 81 -18.25 -7.67 -8.39
CA LEU A 81 -17.04 -6.90 -8.14
C LEU A 81 -17.40 -5.41 -8.05
N THR A 82 -17.04 -4.78 -6.93
CA THR A 82 -17.32 -3.35 -6.68
C THR A 82 -16.07 -2.49 -6.45
N PHE A 83 -14.93 -3.11 -6.12
CA PHE A 83 -13.64 -2.42 -6.05
C PHE A 83 -12.47 -3.39 -6.31
N LEU A 84 -11.53 -2.94 -7.12
CA LEU A 84 -10.24 -3.61 -7.36
C LEU A 84 -9.15 -2.52 -7.46
N PRO A 85 -8.07 -2.57 -6.66
CA PRO A 85 -7.08 -1.49 -6.66
C PRO A 85 -6.38 -1.27 -8.01
N LEU A 86 -6.08 -0.02 -8.34
CA LEU A 86 -5.40 0.39 -9.58
C LEU A 86 -4.11 -0.40 -9.86
N GLU A 87 -3.38 -0.78 -8.79
CA GLU A 87 -2.15 -1.56 -8.85
C GLU A 87 -2.33 -2.93 -9.53
N ALA A 88 -3.55 -3.48 -9.54
CA ALA A 88 -3.88 -4.70 -10.27
C ALA A 88 -3.80 -4.53 -11.80
N ARG A 89 -3.95 -3.31 -12.34
CA ARG A 89 -3.74 -3.04 -13.78
C ARG A 89 -2.26 -3.16 -14.16
N SER A 90 -1.36 -2.75 -13.27
CA SER A 90 0.10 -2.84 -13.45
C SER A 90 0.71 -4.20 -13.07
N ASP A 91 -0.09 -5.13 -12.53
CA ASP A 91 0.40 -6.41 -12.04
C ASP A 91 0.62 -7.41 -13.20
N PRO A 92 1.86 -7.80 -13.53
CA PRO A 92 2.11 -8.80 -14.57
C PRO A 92 1.61 -10.20 -14.19
N GLY A 93 1.34 -10.45 -12.91
CA GLY A 93 0.85 -11.73 -12.39
C GLY A 93 -0.67 -11.86 -12.27
N LEU A 94 -1.48 -10.96 -12.86
CA LEU A 94 -2.94 -10.97 -12.70
C LEU A 94 -3.59 -12.32 -13.07
N LEU A 95 -3.16 -12.94 -14.18
CA LEU A 95 -3.67 -14.26 -14.61
C LEU A 95 -3.19 -15.38 -13.67
N GLN A 96 -1.96 -15.31 -13.14
CA GLN A 96 -1.46 -16.25 -12.14
C GLN A 96 -2.21 -16.14 -10.80
N LYS A 97 -2.68 -14.94 -10.42
CA LYS A 97 -3.58 -14.76 -9.28
C LYS A 97 -4.90 -15.49 -9.51
N MET A 98 -5.54 -15.32 -10.68
CA MET A 98 -6.78 -16.04 -10.97
C MET A 98 -6.57 -17.56 -11.09
N ARG A 99 -5.47 -18.03 -11.69
CA ARG A 99 -5.05 -19.44 -11.69
C ARG A 99 -4.94 -20.01 -10.27
N THR A 100 -4.41 -19.21 -9.33
CA THR A 100 -4.32 -19.58 -7.92
C THR A 100 -5.71 -19.66 -7.28
N VAL A 101 -6.63 -18.76 -7.63
CA VAL A 101 -8.04 -18.83 -7.19
C VAL A 101 -8.70 -20.12 -7.68
N LEU A 102 -8.62 -20.39 -8.98
CA LEU A 102 -9.21 -21.57 -9.61
C LEU A 102 -8.66 -22.88 -9.03
N ARG A 103 -7.37 -22.93 -8.71
CA ARG A 103 -6.76 -24.08 -8.02
C ARG A 103 -7.33 -24.30 -6.61
N GLY A 104 -7.60 -23.24 -5.86
CA GLY A 104 -8.25 -23.31 -4.54
C GLY A 104 -9.70 -23.79 -4.62
N LEU A 105 -10.44 -23.35 -5.63
CA LEU A 105 -11.81 -23.80 -5.92
C LEU A 105 -11.86 -25.26 -6.37
N TYR A 106 -10.89 -25.70 -7.19
CA TYR A 106 -10.78 -27.08 -7.64
C TYR A 106 -10.49 -28.04 -6.47
N GLY A 107 -9.56 -27.67 -5.58
CA GLY A 107 -9.27 -28.45 -4.37
C GLY A 107 -10.46 -28.58 -3.41
N SER A 108 -11.37 -27.60 -3.41
CA SER A 108 -12.62 -27.61 -2.64
C SER A 108 -13.83 -28.18 -3.42
N LYS A 109 -13.62 -28.64 -4.66
CA LYS A 109 -14.65 -29.17 -5.59
C LYS A 109 -15.83 -28.21 -5.82
N VAL A 110 -15.54 -26.91 -5.85
CA VAL A 110 -16.55 -25.87 -6.11
C VAL A 110 -16.78 -25.74 -7.61
N SER A 111 -18.03 -25.91 -8.04
CA SER A 111 -18.48 -25.51 -9.38
C SER A 111 -18.54 -23.99 -9.44
N PHE A 112 -17.54 -23.41 -10.09
CA PHE A 112 -17.36 -21.98 -10.22
C PHE A 112 -18.12 -21.47 -11.44
N LEU A 113 -18.58 -20.22 -11.36
CA LEU A 113 -19.10 -19.50 -12.51
C LEU A 113 -18.63 -18.05 -12.50
N TYR A 114 -18.48 -17.50 -13.70
CA TYR A 114 -18.21 -16.10 -13.93
C TYR A 114 -19.25 -15.56 -14.92
N LEU A 115 -19.80 -14.38 -14.64
CA LEU A 115 -20.79 -13.73 -15.47
C LEU A 115 -20.41 -12.25 -15.64
N ALA A 116 -20.11 -11.83 -16.86
CA ALA A 116 -20.01 -10.42 -17.21
C ALA A 116 -21.29 -9.97 -17.94
N ALA A 117 -21.85 -8.84 -17.54
CA ALA A 117 -23.07 -8.28 -18.09
C ALA A 117 -22.87 -6.83 -18.55
N GLY A 118 -23.30 -6.50 -19.76
CA GLY A 118 -23.30 -5.13 -20.29
C GLY A 118 -24.69 -4.50 -20.22
N ILE A 119 -24.85 -3.45 -19.40
CA ILE A 119 -26.14 -2.78 -19.14
C ILE A 119 -26.06 -1.33 -19.64
N PHE A 120 -26.51 -1.10 -20.88
CA PHE A 120 -26.29 0.16 -21.60
C PHE A 120 -27.57 0.88 -22.06
N ASP A 121 -28.69 0.18 -22.27
CA ASP A 121 -29.94 0.79 -22.72
C ASP A 121 -31.09 0.40 -21.79
N ASN A 122 -31.33 1.25 -20.79
CA ASN A 122 -32.30 0.96 -19.75
C ASN A 122 -32.98 2.23 -19.24
N SER A 123 -34.29 2.14 -18.97
CA SER A 123 -35.16 3.27 -18.64
C SER A 123 -34.81 4.03 -17.35
N GLN A 124 -33.87 3.50 -16.55
CA GLN A 124 -33.45 4.03 -15.24
C GLN A 124 -31.93 4.17 -15.13
N SER A 125 -31.30 4.78 -16.14
CA SER A 125 -29.85 5.00 -16.27
C SER A 125 -29.01 3.74 -16.51
N PRO A 126 -28.01 3.79 -17.41
CA PRO A 126 -27.10 2.68 -17.67
C PRO A 126 -26.15 2.46 -16.48
N VAL A 127 -25.73 1.20 -16.29
CA VAL A 127 -24.76 0.80 -15.25
C VAL A 127 -23.38 0.55 -15.85
N GLY A 128 -23.31 0.19 -17.14
CA GLY A 128 -22.07 -0.25 -17.79
C GLY A 128 -21.83 -1.74 -17.58
N ILE A 129 -20.58 -2.14 -17.41
CA ILE A 129 -20.18 -3.54 -17.21
C ILE A 129 -20.31 -3.94 -15.73
N VAL A 130 -21.04 -5.02 -15.47
CA VAL A 130 -21.12 -5.68 -14.15
C VAL A 130 -20.40 -7.02 -14.25
N GLN A 131 -19.41 -7.25 -13.39
CA GLN A 131 -18.67 -8.52 -13.31
C GLN A 131 -19.08 -9.27 -12.05
N CYS A 132 -19.61 -10.48 -12.23
CA CYS A 132 -20.11 -11.33 -11.16
C CYS A 132 -19.28 -12.61 -11.06
N TYR A 133 -18.88 -12.93 -9.83
CA TYR A 133 -18.21 -14.15 -9.43
C TYR A 133 -19.18 -14.98 -8.60
N GLY A 134 -19.39 -16.24 -8.96
CA GLY A 134 -20.41 -17.05 -8.30
C GLY A 134 -20.07 -18.52 -8.17
N VAL A 135 -21.01 -19.24 -7.57
CA VAL A 135 -20.97 -20.68 -7.38
C VAL A 135 -22.33 -21.29 -7.70
N SER A 136 -22.31 -22.50 -8.22
CA SER A 136 -23.49 -23.35 -8.40
C SER A 136 -23.39 -24.57 -7.49
N ALA A 137 -24.52 -25.03 -6.94
CA ALA A 137 -24.63 -26.30 -6.24
C ALA A 137 -25.92 -27.00 -6.65
N PHE A 138 -25.86 -28.31 -6.90
CA PHE A 138 -27.01 -29.14 -7.23
C PHE A 138 -27.17 -30.24 -6.18
N ALA A 139 -28.37 -30.38 -5.61
CA ALA A 139 -28.69 -31.41 -4.63
C ALA A 139 -30.16 -31.85 -4.75
N PRO A 140 -30.56 -33.04 -4.24
CA PRO A 140 -31.94 -33.52 -4.31
C PRO A 140 -32.95 -32.62 -3.57
N THR A 141 -32.49 -31.80 -2.60
CA THR A 141 -33.33 -30.89 -1.84
C THR A 141 -32.80 -29.46 -1.88
N LEU A 142 -33.72 -28.48 -1.86
CA LEU A 142 -33.38 -27.06 -1.87
C LEU A 142 -32.55 -26.64 -0.64
N GLU A 143 -32.84 -27.21 0.53
CA GLU A 143 -32.11 -26.89 1.78
C GLU A 143 -30.65 -27.32 1.71
N GLU A 144 -30.38 -28.52 1.18
CA GLU A 144 -29.04 -29.06 0.99
C GLU A 144 -28.25 -28.27 -0.07
N ALA A 145 -28.88 -27.94 -1.21
CA ALA A 145 -28.28 -27.07 -2.22
C ALA A 145 -27.98 -25.65 -1.69
N CYS A 146 -28.85 -25.10 -0.84
CA CYS A 146 -28.63 -23.84 -0.14
C CYS A 146 -27.46 -23.92 0.86
N ALA A 147 -27.32 -25.02 1.60
CA ALA A 147 -26.19 -25.21 2.52
C ALA A 147 -24.86 -25.37 1.76
N GLN A 148 -24.83 -26.20 0.71
CA GLN A 148 -23.64 -26.42 -0.12
C GLN A 148 -23.21 -25.13 -0.84
N SER A 149 -24.14 -24.41 -1.48
CA SER A 149 -23.85 -23.15 -2.16
C SER A 149 -23.32 -22.06 -1.21
N ARG A 150 -23.79 -22.00 0.05
CA ARG A 150 -23.25 -21.09 1.07
C ARG A 150 -21.79 -21.41 1.42
N HIS A 151 -21.44 -22.69 1.60
CA HIS A 151 -20.05 -23.10 1.84
C HIS A 151 -19.15 -22.81 0.63
N SER A 152 -19.61 -23.14 -0.59
CA SER A 152 -18.90 -22.83 -1.84
C SER A 152 -18.67 -21.32 -2.00
N LEU A 153 -19.66 -20.47 -1.68
CA LEU A 153 -19.53 -19.02 -1.78
C LEU A 153 -18.53 -18.46 -0.77
N ALA A 154 -18.49 -19.01 0.45
CA ALA A 154 -17.49 -18.65 1.45
C ALA A 154 -16.08 -19.01 0.99
N ALA A 155 -15.89 -20.18 0.35
CA ALA A 155 -14.62 -20.57 -0.25
C ALA A 155 -14.21 -19.60 -1.36
N LEU A 156 -15.11 -19.28 -2.31
CA LEU A 156 -14.86 -18.29 -3.37
C LEU A 156 -14.45 -16.93 -2.80
N LYS A 157 -15.19 -16.39 -1.83
CA LYS A 157 -14.87 -15.11 -1.20
C LYS A 157 -13.51 -15.13 -0.50
N GLY A 158 -13.22 -16.19 0.25
CA GLY A 158 -11.95 -16.34 0.96
C GLY A 158 -10.74 -16.41 0.01
N VAL A 159 -10.83 -17.22 -1.04
CA VAL A 159 -9.72 -17.39 -2.00
C VAL A 159 -9.54 -16.14 -2.88
N MET A 160 -10.63 -15.49 -3.31
CA MET A 160 -10.56 -14.19 -4.01
C MET A 160 -9.89 -13.11 -3.16
N SER A 161 -10.27 -12.97 -1.88
CA SER A 161 -9.65 -12.01 -0.96
C SER A 161 -8.18 -12.33 -0.65
N GLY A 162 -7.79 -13.60 -0.67
CA GLY A 162 -6.39 -14.01 -0.51
C GLY A 162 -5.50 -13.73 -1.74
N ALA A 163 -6.05 -13.82 -2.96
CA ALA A 163 -5.32 -13.57 -4.19
C ALA A 163 -5.27 -12.08 -4.59
N TYR A 164 -6.34 -11.33 -4.32
CA TYR A 164 -6.49 -9.93 -4.68
C TYR A 164 -6.62 -9.05 -3.43
N ARG A 165 -5.50 -8.44 -3.02
CA ARG A 165 -5.43 -7.51 -1.88
C ARG A 165 -6.51 -6.43 -1.97
N GLN A 166 -7.26 -6.24 -0.87
CA GLN A 166 -8.34 -5.24 -0.73
C GLN A 166 -9.48 -5.33 -1.76
N VAL A 167 -9.64 -6.44 -2.51
CA VAL A 167 -10.78 -6.64 -3.43
C VAL A 167 -12.11 -6.59 -2.68
N ARG A 168 -13.14 -6.00 -3.29
CA ARG A 168 -14.50 -6.00 -2.72
C ARG A 168 -15.48 -6.72 -3.63
N LEU A 169 -16.08 -7.75 -3.04
CA LEU A 169 -17.17 -8.55 -3.61
C LEU A 169 -18.41 -8.32 -2.73
N GLN A 170 -19.53 -7.91 -3.34
CA GLN A 170 -20.80 -7.61 -2.67
C GLN A 170 -21.94 -8.40 -3.31
N ALA A 171 -23.06 -8.58 -2.59
CA ALA A 171 -24.27 -9.14 -3.19
C ALA A 171 -24.78 -8.25 -4.34
N LEU A 172 -25.54 -8.84 -5.25
CA LEU A 172 -26.30 -8.08 -6.24
C LEU A 172 -27.48 -7.37 -5.55
N THR A 173 -27.77 -6.13 -5.94
CA THR A 173 -29.00 -5.45 -5.53
C THR A 173 -30.21 -6.08 -6.23
N VAL A 174 -31.41 -5.88 -5.69
CA VAL A 174 -32.67 -6.39 -6.27
C VAL A 174 -32.76 -6.03 -7.75
N ARG A 175 -32.52 -4.75 -8.08
CA ARG A 175 -32.54 -4.23 -9.46
C ARG A 175 -31.57 -4.97 -10.40
N LEU A 176 -30.33 -5.24 -9.95
CA LEU A 176 -29.34 -5.92 -10.80
C LEU A 176 -29.66 -7.41 -10.97
N ALA A 177 -30.11 -8.06 -9.90
CA ALA A 177 -30.54 -9.46 -9.94
C ALA A 177 -31.75 -9.66 -10.88
N GLU A 178 -32.76 -8.80 -10.78
CA GLU A 178 -33.93 -8.81 -11.68
C GLU A 178 -33.53 -8.58 -13.14
N TRP A 179 -32.67 -7.58 -13.42
CA TRP A 179 -32.24 -7.32 -14.80
C TRP A 179 -31.46 -8.50 -15.39
N ILE A 180 -30.57 -9.14 -14.62
CA ILE A 180 -29.83 -10.33 -15.07
C ILE A 180 -30.82 -11.48 -15.36
N PHE A 181 -31.74 -11.76 -14.43
CA PHE A 181 -32.72 -12.84 -14.57
C PHE A 181 -33.64 -12.64 -15.79
N LEU A 182 -34.14 -11.42 -16.02
CA LEU A 182 -34.95 -11.09 -17.21
C LEU A 182 -34.13 -11.14 -18.50
N SER A 183 -32.86 -10.71 -18.47
CA SER A 183 -32.01 -10.72 -19.66
C SER A 183 -31.71 -12.13 -20.18
N PHE A 184 -31.59 -13.13 -19.30
CA PHE A 184 -31.50 -14.53 -19.73
C PHE A 184 -32.75 -15.01 -20.50
N HIS A 185 -33.93 -14.42 -20.25
CA HIS A 185 -35.15 -14.71 -21.02
C HIS A 185 -35.21 -13.95 -22.35
N ASP A 186 -34.91 -12.64 -22.33
CA ASP A 186 -35.06 -11.74 -23.48
C ASP A 186 -33.94 -11.85 -24.54
N MET A 187 -32.72 -12.25 -24.15
CA MET A 187 -31.55 -12.25 -25.04
C MET A 187 -31.50 -13.51 -25.93
N HIS A 188 -32.39 -13.57 -26.92
CA HIS A 188 -32.53 -14.71 -27.83
C HIS A 188 -31.35 -14.94 -28.80
N HIS A 189 -30.37 -14.03 -28.88
CA HIS A 189 -29.22 -14.17 -29.77
C HIS A 189 -28.04 -14.83 -29.05
N VAL A 190 -28.09 -16.16 -28.98
CA VAL A 190 -27.09 -16.99 -28.29
C VAL A 190 -25.93 -17.37 -29.22
N LEU A 191 -24.75 -17.46 -28.63
CA LEU A 191 -23.49 -17.91 -29.19
C LEU A 191 -22.82 -18.88 -28.21
N LEU A 192 -22.13 -19.86 -28.78
CA LEU A 192 -21.30 -20.80 -28.04
C LEU A 192 -19.82 -20.52 -28.37
N THR A 193 -18.97 -20.45 -27.36
CA THR A 193 -17.52 -20.27 -27.52
C THR A 193 -16.81 -21.56 -27.14
N VAL A 194 -15.98 -22.08 -28.05
CA VAL A 194 -15.25 -23.34 -27.89
C VAL A 194 -13.77 -23.10 -28.23
N GLY A 195 -12.87 -23.80 -27.55
CA GLY A 195 -11.43 -23.75 -27.81
C GLY A 195 -10.61 -23.17 -26.65
N HIS A 196 -9.32 -23.42 -26.74
CA HIS A 196 -8.33 -23.04 -25.74
C HIS A 196 -7.97 -21.57 -25.92
N THR A 197 -7.97 -20.83 -24.81
CA THR A 197 -7.47 -19.46 -24.75
C THR A 197 -5.95 -19.43 -24.82
N ASP A 198 -5.39 -18.38 -25.40
CA ASP A 198 -3.97 -18.03 -25.25
C ASP A 198 -3.82 -17.02 -24.09
N PRO A 199 -3.27 -17.39 -22.91
CA PRO A 199 -3.22 -16.51 -21.73
C PRO A 199 -2.05 -15.53 -21.84
N ARG A 200 -2.34 -14.26 -22.15
CA ARG A 200 -1.32 -13.24 -22.40
C ARG A 200 -0.94 -12.52 -21.10
N GLU A 201 0.29 -12.71 -20.63
CA GLU A 201 0.85 -11.99 -19.46
C GLU A 201 1.62 -10.73 -19.86
N ASN A 202 1.48 -9.66 -19.06
CA ASN A 202 2.27 -8.44 -19.24
C ASN A 202 3.75 -8.73 -18.87
N ALA A 203 4.69 -8.19 -19.65
CA ALA A 203 6.12 -8.48 -19.45
C ALA A 203 6.63 -8.09 -18.05
N ARG A 204 7.31 -9.04 -17.36
CA ARG A 204 7.94 -8.79 -16.06
C ARG A 204 9.13 -7.83 -16.19
N GLY A 205 8.95 -6.59 -15.75
CA GLY A 205 10.02 -5.58 -15.70
C GLY A 205 9.59 -4.12 -15.85
N GLY A 206 8.33 -3.83 -16.17
CA GLY A 206 7.82 -2.48 -16.46
C GLY A 206 7.61 -1.56 -15.23
N SER A 207 8.61 -1.35 -14.38
CA SER A 207 8.51 -0.46 -13.19
C SER A 207 8.41 1.05 -13.50
N GLY A 208 8.33 1.46 -14.77
CA GLY A 208 8.09 2.84 -15.20
C GLY A 208 6.61 3.25 -15.27
N GLY A 209 5.67 2.32 -15.09
CA GLY A 209 4.22 2.50 -15.36
C GLY A 209 3.46 3.52 -14.51
N ILE A 210 4.10 4.18 -13.53
CA ILE A 210 3.49 5.26 -12.73
C ILE A 210 3.70 6.64 -13.41
N VAL A 211 4.67 6.78 -14.32
CA VAL A 211 5.03 8.06 -14.95
C VAL A 211 4.51 8.17 -16.40
N HIS A 212 4.37 7.05 -17.11
CA HIS A 212 3.94 7.05 -18.51
C HIS A 212 2.60 6.33 -18.70
N ASN A 213 1.69 6.96 -19.44
CA ASN A 213 0.40 6.38 -19.82
C ASN A 213 0.57 5.55 -21.11
N PRO A 214 0.55 4.19 -21.04
CA PRO A 214 0.88 3.35 -22.19
C PRO A 214 -0.12 3.48 -23.35
N LEU A 215 -1.31 4.01 -23.13
CA LEU A 215 -2.30 4.27 -24.18
C LEU A 215 -1.90 5.39 -25.16
N VAL A 216 -0.90 6.22 -24.83
CA VAL A 216 -0.52 7.40 -25.63
C VAL A 216 0.83 7.21 -26.35
N GLU A 217 1.77 6.47 -25.75
CA GLU A 217 3.17 6.40 -26.23
C GLU A 217 3.63 5.00 -26.66
N ALA A 218 2.86 3.94 -26.38
CA ALA A 218 3.22 2.58 -26.80
C ALA A 218 2.85 2.31 -28.26
N GLY A 219 3.82 1.84 -29.05
CA GLY A 219 3.59 1.42 -30.44
C GLY A 219 2.66 0.19 -30.55
N PRO A 220 2.15 -0.14 -31.76
CA PRO A 220 1.05 -1.11 -31.94
C PRO A 220 1.28 -2.49 -31.30
N ALA A 221 2.52 -3.00 -31.36
CA ALA A 221 2.88 -4.30 -30.78
C ALA A 221 2.88 -4.30 -29.24
N ALA A 222 3.15 -3.16 -28.59
CA ALA A 222 3.17 -3.05 -27.12
C ALA A 222 1.76 -2.84 -26.52
N GLN A 223 0.80 -2.38 -27.32
CA GLN A 223 -0.61 -2.25 -26.89
C GLN A 223 -1.27 -3.62 -26.64
N GLN A 224 -0.89 -4.66 -27.40
CA GLN A 224 -1.43 -6.02 -27.25
C GLN A 224 -0.99 -6.73 -25.96
N TYR A 225 0.12 -6.31 -25.34
CA TYR A 225 0.64 -6.82 -24.06
C TYR A 225 0.36 -5.88 -22.86
N THR A 226 -0.52 -4.90 -23.03
CA THR A 226 -0.89 -3.94 -21.96
C THR A 226 -2.39 -3.81 -21.73
N LEU A 227 -3.24 -4.21 -22.69
CA LEU A 227 -4.68 -4.36 -22.50
C LEU A 227 -5.01 -5.77 -21.99
N GLN A 228 -5.72 -5.86 -20.87
CA GLN A 228 -6.20 -7.13 -20.33
C GLN A 228 -7.24 -7.75 -21.29
N GLN A 229 -7.22 -9.07 -21.48
CA GLN A 229 -8.04 -9.76 -22.48
C GLN A 229 -9.54 -9.45 -22.34
N ASN A 230 -10.05 -9.51 -21.10
CA ASN A 230 -11.45 -9.13 -20.79
C ASN A 230 -11.78 -7.66 -21.11
N GLU A 231 -10.83 -6.72 -21.02
CA GLU A 231 -11.08 -5.32 -21.37
C GLU A 231 -11.34 -5.12 -22.88
N ILE A 232 -10.79 -5.97 -23.76
CA ILE A 232 -11.00 -5.88 -25.22
C ILE A 232 -12.49 -6.11 -25.54
N LEU A 233 -13.05 -7.20 -25.00
CA LEU A 233 -14.47 -7.52 -25.11
C LEU A 233 -15.35 -6.41 -24.52
N PHE A 234 -15.03 -5.94 -23.31
CA PHE A 234 -15.81 -4.92 -22.62
C PHE A 234 -15.81 -3.57 -23.33
N ARG A 235 -14.65 -3.13 -23.86
CA ARG A 235 -14.52 -1.89 -24.63
C ARG A 235 -15.34 -1.96 -25.91
N GLY A 236 -15.21 -3.04 -26.69
CA GLY A 236 -15.94 -3.22 -27.95
C GLY A 236 -17.46 -3.22 -27.76
N MET A 237 -17.97 -3.95 -26.77
CA MET A 237 -19.40 -3.98 -26.49
C MET A 237 -19.93 -2.66 -25.90
N SER A 238 -19.13 -1.96 -25.08
CA SER A 238 -19.50 -0.66 -24.49
C SER A 238 -19.54 0.48 -25.51
N ASP A 239 -18.60 0.51 -26.46
CA ASP A 239 -18.58 1.51 -27.54
C ASP A 239 -19.82 1.39 -28.45
N LEU A 240 -20.19 0.15 -28.76
CA LEU A 240 -21.42 -0.18 -29.50
C LEU A 240 -22.70 -0.01 -28.65
N LYS A 241 -22.58 0.10 -27.32
CA LYS A 241 -23.69 0.12 -26.34
C LYS A 241 -24.63 -1.07 -26.44
N GLU A 242 -24.11 -2.23 -26.85
CA GLU A 242 -24.89 -3.44 -27.03
C GLU A 242 -25.01 -4.19 -25.71
N GLU A 243 -26.24 -4.49 -25.30
CA GLU A 243 -26.48 -5.29 -24.08
C GLU A 243 -26.15 -6.77 -24.32
N PHE A 244 -25.38 -7.34 -23.39
CA PHE A 244 -24.92 -8.73 -23.48
C PHE A 244 -24.78 -9.39 -22.11
N LEU A 245 -24.80 -10.73 -22.13
CA LEU A 245 -24.35 -11.60 -21.05
C LEU A 245 -23.22 -12.48 -21.59
N PHE A 246 -22.12 -12.59 -20.84
CA PHE A 246 -21.01 -13.50 -21.10
C PHE A 246 -20.85 -14.40 -19.86
N LEU A 247 -21.36 -15.62 -19.97
CA LEU A 247 -21.45 -16.60 -18.89
C LEU A 247 -20.42 -17.71 -19.12
N VAL A 248 -19.59 -17.95 -18.10
CA VAL A 248 -18.61 -19.04 -18.03
C VAL A 248 -19.03 -19.96 -16.90
N LEU A 249 -19.37 -21.20 -17.22
CA LEU A 249 -19.71 -22.25 -16.25
C LEU A 249 -18.55 -23.26 -16.18
N THR A 250 -18.21 -23.75 -14.98
CA THR A 250 -17.11 -24.70 -14.81
C THR A 250 -17.50 -25.94 -14.01
N SER A 251 -17.07 -27.09 -14.52
CA SER A 251 -17.23 -28.41 -13.91
C SER A 251 -15.85 -29.02 -13.63
N PRO A 252 -15.45 -29.19 -12.35
CA PRO A 252 -14.11 -29.69 -12.01
C PRO A 252 -13.95 -31.15 -12.39
N VAL A 253 -12.94 -31.46 -13.21
CA VAL A 253 -12.71 -32.83 -13.72
C VAL A 253 -11.96 -33.66 -12.69
N SER A 254 -12.37 -34.92 -12.49
CA SER A 254 -11.65 -35.78 -11.54
C SER A 254 -10.24 -36.15 -12.03
N LEU A 255 -9.27 -36.21 -11.13
CA LEU A 255 -7.90 -36.61 -11.46
C LEU A 255 -7.82 -38.02 -12.07
N GLY A 256 -8.73 -38.92 -11.68
CA GLY A 256 -8.84 -40.26 -12.27
C GLY A 256 -9.19 -40.20 -13.75
N ALA A 257 -10.22 -39.43 -14.11
CA ALA A 257 -10.60 -39.21 -15.51
C ALA A 257 -9.49 -38.54 -16.33
N ILE A 258 -8.77 -37.55 -15.77
CA ILE A 258 -7.60 -36.94 -16.43
C ILE A 258 -6.50 -37.97 -16.70
N THR A 259 -6.25 -38.87 -15.75
CA THR A 259 -5.23 -39.94 -15.90
C THR A 259 -5.65 -40.98 -16.93
N GLU A 260 -6.93 -41.36 -16.99
CA GLU A 260 -7.48 -42.28 -17.97
C GLU A 260 -7.43 -41.70 -19.39
N MET A 261 -7.85 -40.44 -19.57
CA MET A 261 -7.70 -39.71 -20.84
C MET A 261 -6.23 -39.62 -21.28
N LEU A 262 -5.31 -39.35 -20.34
CA LEU A 262 -3.87 -39.28 -20.64
C LEU A 262 -3.31 -40.65 -21.06
N ALA A 263 -3.75 -41.74 -20.43
CA ALA A 263 -3.32 -43.10 -20.78
C ALA A 263 -3.84 -43.51 -22.18
N GLY A 264 -5.12 -43.29 -22.47
CA GLY A 264 -5.69 -43.58 -23.80
C GLY A 264 -5.06 -42.72 -24.91
N LEU A 265 -4.80 -41.44 -24.63
CA LEU A 265 -4.08 -40.57 -25.57
C LEU A 265 -2.62 -41.00 -25.75
N ALA A 266 -1.95 -41.51 -24.71
CA ALA A 266 -0.60 -42.07 -24.80
C ALA A 266 -0.54 -43.29 -25.71
N GLU A 267 -1.50 -44.21 -25.56
CA GLU A 267 -1.63 -45.39 -26.43
C GLU A 267 -1.88 -44.98 -27.89
N ASN A 268 -2.89 -44.14 -28.15
CA ASN A 268 -3.21 -43.65 -29.50
C ASN A 268 -2.01 -42.95 -30.16
N THR A 269 -1.33 -42.05 -29.45
CA THR A 269 -0.14 -41.35 -29.96
C THR A 269 1.00 -42.32 -30.29
N SER A 270 1.15 -43.40 -29.54
CA SER A 270 2.19 -44.41 -29.80
C SER A 270 1.98 -45.12 -31.14
N THR A 271 0.72 -45.35 -31.54
CA THR A 271 0.38 -45.96 -32.83
C THR A 271 0.78 -45.06 -34.01
N TRP A 272 0.46 -43.77 -33.95
CA TRP A 272 0.86 -42.77 -34.94
C TRP A 272 2.37 -42.54 -34.96
N ALA A 273 3.02 -42.50 -33.79
CA ALA A 273 4.47 -42.36 -33.67
C ALA A 273 5.21 -43.53 -34.34
N ALA A 274 4.70 -44.77 -34.20
CA ALA A 274 5.24 -45.95 -34.86
C ALA A 274 5.10 -45.91 -36.41
N TRP A 275 4.24 -45.04 -36.94
CA TRP A 275 4.03 -44.85 -38.39
C TRP A 275 4.82 -43.67 -38.97
N GLN A 276 5.64 -42.96 -38.19
CA GLN A 276 6.41 -41.82 -38.70
C GLN A 276 7.49 -42.22 -39.70
N ASN A 277 8.23 -43.29 -39.36
CA ASN A 277 9.37 -43.78 -40.12
C ASN A 277 9.38 -45.32 -40.12
N GLY A 278 9.62 -45.93 -41.27
CA GLY A 278 9.75 -47.39 -41.38
C GLY A 278 10.72 -47.85 -42.46
N VAL A 279 11.21 -49.07 -42.31
CA VAL A 279 12.08 -49.75 -43.29
C VAL A 279 11.43 -51.07 -43.70
N ARG A 280 11.15 -51.24 -44.99
CA ARG A 280 10.75 -52.53 -45.56
C ARG A 280 11.88 -53.09 -46.41
N GLY A 281 12.30 -54.32 -46.11
CA GLY A 281 13.20 -55.12 -46.93
C GLY A 281 12.52 -56.44 -47.33
N VAL A 282 12.77 -56.88 -48.56
CA VAL A 282 12.37 -58.20 -49.06
C VAL A 282 13.62 -58.90 -49.58
N SER A 283 13.92 -60.08 -49.06
CA SER A 283 15.05 -60.90 -49.48
C SER A 283 14.56 -62.13 -50.25
N PHE A 284 15.16 -62.38 -51.41
CA PHE A 284 14.96 -63.60 -52.20
C PHE A 284 16.24 -64.42 -52.23
N GLY A 285 16.13 -65.72 -51.94
CA GLY A 285 17.22 -66.68 -52.04
C GLY A 285 16.68 -68.04 -52.49
N VAL A 286 17.39 -68.71 -53.39
CA VAL A 286 17.03 -70.05 -53.89
C VAL A 286 18.00 -71.06 -53.32
N SER A 287 17.50 -72.06 -52.59
CA SER A 287 18.27 -73.18 -52.06
C SER A 287 17.54 -74.51 -52.35
N LEU A 288 18.32 -75.54 -52.70
CA LEU A 288 17.84 -76.90 -52.97
C LEU A 288 18.06 -77.78 -51.72
N PRO A 289 17.02 -78.42 -51.15
CA PRO A 289 17.14 -79.11 -49.87
C PRO A 289 17.40 -80.62 -49.97
N ALA A 290 18.08 -81.17 -48.98
CA ALA A 290 18.07 -82.59 -48.63
C ALA A 290 18.00 -82.75 -47.09
N LEU A 291 17.26 -83.74 -46.60
CA LEU A 291 16.73 -83.85 -45.23
C LEU A 291 17.68 -84.56 -44.24
N LEU A 292 17.67 -84.20 -42.94
CA LEU A 292 17.01 -84.96 -41.84
C LEU A 292 17.39 -84.46 -40.42
N SER A 293 16.45 -84.53 -39.47
CA SER A 293 16.39 -83.82 -38.16
C SER A 293 17.27 -84.29 -36.99
N GLY A 294 17.55 -83.36 -36.05
CA GLY A 294 17.74 -83.61 -34.61
C GLY A 294 19.00 -83.08 -33.88
N LEU A 295 19.15 -81.76 -33.64
CA LEU A 295 19.51 -81.11 -32.34
C LEU A 295 19.89 -79.62 -32.48
N MET A 296 19.89 -78.89 -31.35
CA MET A 296 19.98 -77.41 -31.26
C MET A 296 21.38 -76.83 -31.52
N ALA A 297 21.45 -75.71 -32.23
CA ALA A 297 22.64 -74.85 -32.32
C ALA A 297 22.25 -73.36 -32.41
N GLN A 298 23.06 -72.47 -31.82
CA GLN A 298 22.90 -71.02 -31.96
C GLN A 298 23.66 -70.54 -33.20
N SER A 299 23.00 -69.84 -34.12
CA SER A 299 23.66 -69.21 -35.27
C SER A 299 23.76 -67.70 -35.08
N ALA A 300 24.98 -67.19 -35.16
CA ALA A 300 25.27 -65.77 -35.26
C ALA A 300 25.68 -65.46 -36.71
N SER A 301 24.94 -64.59 -37.40
CA SER A 301 25.31 -64.08 -38.73
C SER A 301 25.84 -62.66 -38.62
N GLN A 302 26.92 -62.37 -39.33
CA GLN A 302 27.59 -61.07 -39.33
C GLN A 302 27.63 -60.55 -40.77
N GLY A 303 26.97 -59.42 -41.03
CA GLY A 303 26.81 -58.83 -42.36
C GLY A 303 27.46 -57.45 -42.46
N PHE A 304 28.07 -57.18 -43.62
CA PHE A 304 28.66 -55.88 -43.96
C PHE A 304 27.83 -55.23 -45.08
N GLY A 305 27.62 -53.92 -45.00
CA GLY A 305 26.92 -53.14 -46.04
C GLY A 305 27.53 -51.74 -46.20
N GLU A 306 27.64 -51.28 -47.45
CA GLU A 306 28.25 -49.99 -47.82
C GLU A 306 27.27 -49.18 -48.69
N SER A 307 27.20 -47.86 -48.48
CA SER A 307 26.19 -46.96 -49.05
C SER A 307 26.80 -45.62 -49.48
N GLN A 308 26.42 -45.15 -50.68
CA GLN A 308 26.89 -43.90 -51.27
C GLN A 308 25.74 -43.08 -51.89
N GLY A 309 25.72 -41.75 -51.71
CA GLY A 309 24.66 -40.87 -52.24
C GLY A 309 25.06 -39.39 -52.38
N ALA A 310 24.35 -38.63 -53.24
CA ALA A 310 24.64 -37.23 -53.56
C ALA A 310 23.39 -36.39 -53.93
N ALA A 311 23.44 -35.06 -53.70
CA ALA A 311 22.34 -34.12 -54.01
C ALA A 311 22.83 -32.67 -54.32
N HIS A 312 22.04 -31.89 -55.08
CA HIS A 312 22.39 -30.52 -55.56
C HIS A 312 21.20 -29.53 -55.51
N SER A 313 21.42 -28.24 -55.19
CA SER A 313 20.38 -27.18 -55.08
C SER A 313 20.89 -25.75 -55.42
N THR A 314 20.01 -24.81 -55.86
CA THR A 314 20.35 -23.39 -56.17
C THR A 314 19.22 -22.36 -55.89
N GLY A 315 19.55 -21.08 -55.63
CA GLY A 315 18.57 -19.97 -55.43
C GLY A 315 19.16 -18.54 -55.35
N GLN A 316 18.32 -17.48 -55.45
CA GLN A 316 18.73 -16.04 -55.45
C GLN A 316 17.78 -15.09 -54.68
N ALA A 317 18.30 -14.01 -54.07
CA ALA A 317 17.55 -12.91 -53.40
C ALA A 317 18.33 -11.56 -53.29
N HIS A 318 17.63 -10.44 -53.01
CA HIS A 318 18.15 -9.04 -53.03
C HIS A 318 17.60 -8.14 -51.88
N THR A 319 18.44 -7.30 -51.24
CA THR A 319 18.04 -6.31 -50.19
C THR A 319 19.04 -5.13 -50.00
N ASP A 320 18.66 -4.05 -49.27
CA ASP A 320 19.41 -2.77 -49.11
C ASP A 320 19.17 -2.07 -47.72
N SER A 321 20.17 -1.49 -47.02
CA SER A 321 20.06 -0.82 -45.66
C SER A 321 21.31 -0.02 -45.17
N GLN A 322 21.27 0.71 -44.00
CA GLN A 322 22.35 1.62 -43.48
C GLN A 322 22.37 1.98 -41.94
N ALA A 323 23.54 1.97 -41.21
CA ALA A 323 23.81 2.55 -39.83
C ALA A 323 25.33 2.52 -39.36
N HIS A 324 25.76 3.11 -38.19
CA HIS A 324 27.19 3.30 -37.68
C HIS A 324 27.46 3.03 -36.14
N THR A 325 28.71 2.74 -35.69
CA THR A 325 29.40 2.87 -34.32
C THR A 325 30.16 1.60 -33.79
N ASP A 326 31.21 1.72 -32.94
CA ASP A 326 32.20 0.64 -32.63
C ASP A 326 32.73 0.51 -31.16
N GLY A 327 33.41 -0.62 -30.84
CA GLY A 327 34.30 -0.93 -29.70
C GLY A 327 34.71 -2.44 -29.67
N SER A 328 35.87 -2.85 -29.11
CA SER A 328 36.35 -4.26 -29.19
C SER A 328 36.98 -4.94 -27.94
N ALA A 329 36.80 -6.26 -27.78
CA ALA A 329 37.43 -7.11 -26.74
C ALA A 329 37.63 -8.60 -27.16
N HIS A 330 38.72 -9.24 -26.68
CA HIS A 330 39.12 -10.63 -26.97
C HIS A 330 39.47 -11.41 -25.67
N THR A 331 39.02 -12.67 -25.52
CA THR A 331 39.47 -13.58 -24.43
C THR A 331 39.58 -15.06 -24.86
N THR A 332 40.46 -15.82 -24.20
CA THR A 332 40.72 -17.26 -24.44
C THR A 332 40.92 -18.05 -23.16
N GLY A 333 40.45 -19.31 -23.12
CA GLY A 333 40.70 -20.26 -22.02
C GLY A 333 40.71 -21.72 -22.48
N SER A 334 41.42 -22.58 -21.73
CA SER A 334 41.52 -24.02 -22.00
C SER A 334 41.44 -24.87 -20.73
N ALA A 335 40.90 -26.09 -20.85
CA ALA A 335 40.87 -27.08 -19.77
C ALA A 335 41.01 -28.51 -20.32
N ASP A 336 41.82 -29.32 -19.63
CA ASP A 336 42.11 -30.73 -19.93
C ASP A 336 41.85 -31.59 -18.69
N THR A 337 41.22 -32.76 -18.84
CA THR A 337 41.10 -33.75 -17.76
C THR A 337 41.02 -35.17 -18.33
N SER A 338 41.74 -36.11 -17.71
CA SER A 338 41.70 -37.55 -18.05
C SER A 338 41.88 -38.44 -16.81
N GLY A 339 41.26 -39.62 -16.82
CA GLY A 339 41.37 -40.61 -15.75
C GLY A 339 40.71 -41.95 -16.12
N TRP A 340 41.09 -43.01 -15.40
CA TRP A 340 40.54 -44.36 -15.52
C TRP A 340 40.01 -44.82 -14.16
N SER A 341 38.84 -45.48 -14.12
CA SER A 341 38.31 -46.08 -12.89
C SER A 341 37.67 -47.44 -13.12
N HIS A 342 37.93 -48.35 -12.19
CA HIS A 342 37.28 -49.66 -12.05
C HIS A 342 37.11 -49.91 -10.55
N THR A 343 35.86 -49.92 -10.07
CA THR A 343 35.56 -50.09 -8.64
C THR A 343 34.26 -50.86 -8.46
N GLU A 344 34.36 -52.00 -7.78
CA GLU A 344 33.24 -52.80 -7.29
C GLU A 344 33.20 -52.61 -5.77
N SER A 345 32.12 -52.06 -5.21
CA SER A 345 32.05 -51.75 -3.77
C SER A 345 30.63 -51.62 -3.25
N GLU A 346 30.32 -52.42 -2.23
CA GLU A 346 29.12 -52.28 -1.38
C GLU A 346 29.50 -51.39 -0.18
N SER A 347 28.89 -50.21 -0.03
CA SER A 347 29.37 -49.17 0.88
C SER A 347 28.28 -48.22 1.37
N ILE A 348 28.33 -47.87 2.66
CA ILE A 348 27.60 -46.76 3.27
C ILE A 348 28.59 -45.62 3.46
N SER A 349 28.39 -44.51 2.76
CA SER A 349 29.36 -43.41 2.72
C SER A 349 28.83 -42.13 3.39
N HIS A 350 29.63 -41.57 4.29
CA HIS A 350 29.49 -40.21 4.80
C HIS A 350 30.61 -39.37 4.19
N SER A 351 30.29 -38.31 3.44
CA SER A 351 31.28 -37.37 2.91
C SER A 351 31.17 -36.00 3.57
N ALA A 352 32.35 -35.40 3.78
CA ALA A 352 32.54 -34.03 4.23
C ALA A 352 33.68 -33.44 3.39
N GLY A 353 33.46 -32.30 2.74
CA GLY A 353 34.44 -31.70 1.82
C GLY A 353 34.58 -30.20 2.04
N GLN A 354 35.81 -29.69 1.98
CA GLN A 354 36.16 -28.28 2.12
C GLN A 354 36.90 -27.80 0.86
N SER A 355 36.35 -26.79 0.18
CA SER A 355 36.95 -26.19 -1.03
C SER A 355 37.62 -24.86 -0.69
N VAL A 356 38.77 -24.55 -1.31
CA VAL A 356 39.51 -23.28 -1.19
C VAL A 356 39.87 -22.78 -2.59
N SER A 357 39.59 -21.51 -2.90
CA SER A 357 39.94 -20.86 -4.18
C SER A 357 40.77 -19.60 -3.96
N GLN A 358 41.75 -19.30 -4.84
CA GLN A 358 42.62 -18.13 -4.80
C GLN A 358 42.95 -17.63 -6.21
N GLY A 359 42.95 -16.30 -6.46
CA GLY A 359 43.27 -15.73 -7.78
C GLY A 359 43.72 -14.27 -7.75
N ALA A 360 44.49 -13.83 -8.75
CA ALA A 360 45.15 -12.52 -8.85
C ALA A 360 45.11 -11.92 -10.28
N ALA A 361 45.06 -10.59 -10.43
CA ALA A 361 45.03 -9.89 -11.73
C ALA A 361 45.66 -8.48 -11.71
N HIS A 362 46.29 -8.07 -12.83
CA HIS A 362 47.04 -6.81 -13.04
C HIS A 362 46.59 -6.08 -14.34
N THR A 363 46.42 -4.75 -14.35
CA THR A 363 45.97 -3.94 -15.51
C THR A 363 46.70 -2.59 -15.65
N VAL A 364 46.77 -2.00 -16.87
CA VAL A 364 47.29 -0.63 -17.18
C VAL A 364 46.47 0.04 -18.29
N GLY A 365 46.29 1.38 -18.30
CA GLY A 365 45.75 2.12 -19.46
C GLY A 365 45.70 3.66 -19.36
N GLN A 366 45.74 4.33 -20.54
CA GLN A 366 45.80 5.80 -20.73
C GLN A 366 44.63 6.34 -21.60
N ALA A 367 44.06 7.52 -21.29
CA ALA A 367 42.89 8.10 -22.00
C ALA A 367 42.90 9.66 -22.14
N VAL A 368 42.17 10.23 -23.11
CA VAL A 368 42.10 11.68 -23.44
C VAL A 368 40.68 12.16 -23.89
N THR A 369 40.15 13.29 -23.36
CA THR A 369 38.77 13.78 -23.67
C THR A 369 38.56 15.32 -23.52
N ASN A 370 37.62 15.92 -24.29
CA ASN A 370 37.17 17.33 -24.21
C ASN A 370 35.63 17.55 -24.23
N GLY A 371 35.10 18.55 -23.51
CA GLY A 371 33.68 19.00 -23.54
C GLY A 371 33.35 20.19 -22.60
N ALA A 372 32.12 20.75 -22.60
CA ALA A 372 31.69 21.87 -21.73
C ALA A 372 30.15 22.01 -21.50
N ALA A 373 29.75 22.47 -20.30
CA ALA A 373 28.37 22.83 -19.87
C ALA A 373 28.35 23.68 -18.56
N SER A 374 27.19 24.19 -18.11
CA SER A 374 27.05 25.02 -16.88
C SER A 374 25.70 24.90 -16.12
N THR A 375 25.74 24.90 -14.76
CA THR A 375 24.61 24.87 -13.79
C THR A 375 25.06 25.34 -12.37
N GLU A 376 24.15 25.77 -11.47
CA GLU A 376 24.48 26.36 -10.14
C GLU A 376 23.48 26.01 -9.00
N SER A 377 23.96 25.70 -7.76
CA SER A 377 23.17 25.65 -6.48
C SER A 377 24.06 25.50 -5.20
N SER A 378 23.49 25.51 -3.97
CA SER A 378 24.26 25.53 -2.69
C SER A 378 23.59 24.93 -1.41
N GLY A 379 24.40 24.47 -0.42
CA GLY A 379 23.99 23.96 0.92
C GLY A 379 25.13 23.32 1.76
N HIS A 380 24.97 23.17 3.10
CA HIS A 380 26.01 22.72 4.09
C HIS A 380 25.49 21.73 5.14
N VAL A 381 26.27 20.68 5.50
CA VAL A 381 26.06 19.80 6.69
C VAL A 381 27.41 19.23 7.21
N SER A 382 27.54 19.02 8.52
CA SER A 382 28.68 18.38 9.17
C SER A 382 28.33 17.38 10.28
N SER A 383 29.25 16.44 10.56
CA SER A 383 29.14 15.49 11.68
C SER A 383 30.49 14.90 12.08
N GLN A 384 30.69 14.66 13.37
CA GLN A 384 31.87 14.03 13.95
C GLN A 384 31.47 12.97 14.99
N GLY A 385 32.22 11.87 15.04
CA GLY A 385 32.06 10.82 16.05
C GLY A 385 33.34 10.02 16.23
N GLU A 386 33.80 9.93 17.49
CA GLU A 386 34.96 9.15 17.90
C GLU A 386 34.64 8.45 19.22
N GLY A 387 34.82 7.12 19.25
CA GLY A 387 34.36 6.23 20.32
C GLY A 387 35.53 5.41 20.86
N ALA A 388 35.85 5.61 22.14
CA ALA A 388 37.14 5.20 22.69
C ALA A 388 37.12 5.09 24.22
N SER A 389 37.40 3.90 24.76
CA SER A 389 37.46 3.65 26.20
C SER A 389 38.73 2.89 26.59
N HIS A 390 39.82 3.62 26.89
CA HIS A 390 40.88 3.13 27.78
C HIS A 390 40.82 3.81 29.16
N SER A 391 40.26 3.14 30.15
CA SER A 391 40.20 3.63 31.53
C SER A 391 41.32 3.02 32.37
N ASP A 392 42.54 3.55 32.27
CA ASP A 392 43.65 3.27 33.20
C ASP A 392 43.93 4.45 34.13
N SER A 393 43.10 4.59 35.16
CA SER A 393 43.04 5.78 35.99
C SER A 393 44.17 5.79 37.02
N PHE A 394 45.37 6.31 36.71
CA PHE A 394 46.30 6.85 37.72
C PHE A 394 46.09 8.34 37.91
N ASP A 395 45.53 8.75 39.04
CA ASP A 395 45.80 10.09 39.55
C ASP A 395 47.26 10.15 40.06
N TRP A 396 47.95 11.25 39.78
CA TRP A 396 48.97 11.85 40.66
C TRP A 396 49.06 13.37 40.42
N GLY A 397 47.99 14.09 40.75
CA GLY A 397 47.86 15.52 40.48
C GLY A 397 48.49 16.40 41.55
N LEU A 398 49.79 16.73 41.44
CA LEU A 398 50.46 17.79 42.21
C LEU A 398 50.66 19.06 41.36
N ARG A 399 49.62 19.88 41.16
CA ARG A 399 49.72 21.09 40.33
C ARG A 399 49.28 22.37 41.03
N GLY A 400 50.27 23.05 41.60
CA GLY A 400 50.16 24.47 41.92
C GLY A 400 50.35 25.33 40.68
N GLY A 401 49.29 26.04 40.29
CA GLY A 401 49.40 27.15 39.36
C GLY A 401 49.96 28.39 40.06
N ILE A 402 50.81 29.14 39.38
CA ILE A 402 51.30 30.44 39.84
C ILE A 402 50.39 31.51 39.26
N GLN A 403 49.55 32.14 40.09
CA GLN A 403 48.96 33.43 39.74
C GLN A 403 50.06 34.51 39.73
N PRO A 404 49.80 35.72 39.21
CA PRO A 404 50.48 36.93 39.68
C PRO A 404 50.08 37.26 41.15
N ALA A 405 50.20 36.27 42.04
CA ALA A 405 50.10 36.25 43.50
C ALA A 405 50.23 34.79 44.02
N GLY A 406 51.47 34.28 44.17
CA GLY A 406 51.74 33.09 45.00
C GLY A 406 51.91 31.73 44.27
N VAL A 407 52.65 30.84 44.94
CA VAL A 407 52.90 29.43 44.57
C VAL A 407 52.11 28.54 45.54
N GLY A 408 51.31 27.58 45.03
CA GLY A 408 50.47 26.72 45.87
C GLY A 408 50.40 25.27 45.40
N ILE A 409 51.40 24.47 45.76
CA ILE A 409 51.58 23.05 45.39
C ILE A 409 50.64 22.12 46.21
N GLY A 410 49.90 21.19 45.60
CA GLY A 410 49.07 20.20 46.31
C GLY A 410 48.69 18.95 45.49
N ALA A 411 48.84 17.74 46.07
CA ALA A 411 48.90 16.41 45.43
C ALA A 411 47.64 15.53 45.65
N ASN A 412 47.33 14.60 44.73
CA ASN A 412 46.43 13.45 45.01
C ASN A 412 46.64 12.25 44.03
N ALA A 413 46.49 10.97 44.43
CA ALA A 413 46.83 9.78 43.59
C ALA A 413 46.00 8.47 43.74
N GLY A 414 45.95 7.60 42.70
CA GLY A 414 45.38 6.21 42.70
C GLY A 414 45.10 5.59 41.30
N TRP A 415 45.22 4.23 41.07
CA TRP A 415 45.43 3.46 39.78
C TRP A 415 44.30 2.46 39.29
N GLY A 416 44.10 2.17 37.97
CA GLY A 416 43.39 0.95 37.41
C GLY A 416 42.72 0.98 35.98
N SER A 417 42.77 -0.12 35.17
CA SER A 417 42.78 -0.26 33.64
C SER A 417 41.62 -0.98 32.84
N ALA A 418 41.30 -0.61 31.56
CA ALA A 418 40.57 -1.39 30.47
C ALA A 418 40.32 -0.61 29.10
N ASP A 419 40.53 -1.16 27.87
CA ASP A 419 41.04 -0.48 26.60
C ASP A 419 40.19 -0.43 25.26
N GLY A 420 40.47 0.53 24.32
CA GLY A 420 39.97 0.65 22.91
C GLY A 420 39.76 2.08 22.30
N VAL A 421 39.97 2.35 20.98
CA VAL A 421 39.75 3.68 20.27
C VAL A 421 39.46 3.59 18.74
N SER A 422 38.52 4.38 18.16
CA SER A 422 38.50 4.77 16.71
C SER A 422 37.67 6.04 16.35
N SER A 423 38.09 6.80 15.31
CA SER A 423 37.57 8.13 14.87
C SER A 423 37.02 8.21 13.43
N MET A 424 36.08 9.14 13.18
CA MET A 424 35.80 9.73 11.85
C MET A 424 35.26 11.18 11.96
N SER A 425 35.60 12.05 11.00
CA SER A 425 35.13 13.44 10.91
C SER A 425 34.84 13.90 9.48
N SER A 426 33.75 14.65 9.26
CA SER A 426 33.50 15.37 8.00
C SER A 426 32.60 16.60 8.14
N GLU A 427 32.90 17.65 7.35
CA GLU A 427 32.19 18.93 7.26
C GLU A 427 32.38 19.49 5.85
N SER A 428 31.31 19.97 5.19
CA SER A 428 31.42 20.61 3.88
C SER A 428 30.33 21.63 3.57
N ASP A 429 30.76 22.83 3.18
CA ASP A 429 29.98 23.88 2.51
C ASP A 429 30.06 23.66 1.00
N MET A 430 28.94 23.78 0.27
CA MET A 430 29.00 23.89 -1.18
C MET A 430 28.17 25.07 -1.68
N SER A 431 28.79 25.94 -2.46
CA SER A 431 28.13 26.80 -3.44
C SER A 431 29.01 26.87 -4.69
N GLY A 432 28.43 26.74 -5.87
CA GLY A 432 29.22 26.63 -7.10
C GLY A 432 28.46 26.98 -8.37
N HIS A 433 28.88 28.08 -9.01
CA HIS A 433 28.68 28.33 -10.43
C HIS A 433 29.84 27.70 -11.20
N SER A 434 29.56 26.88 -12.21
CA SER A 434 30.58 26.24 -13.03
C SER A 434 30.30 26.42 -14.51
N GLU A 435 31.31 26.85 -15.27
CA GLU A 435 31.40 26.75 -16.73
C GLU A 435 32.84 26.37 -17.04
N THR A 436 33.10 25.31 -17.82
CA THR A 436 34.47 24.81 -18.03
C THR A 436 34.61 24.10 -19.38
N GLN A 437 35.64 24.44 -20.15
CA GLN A 437 36.22 23.62 -21.22
C GLN A 437 37.53 23.02 -20.71
N SER A 438 37.75 21.71 -20.91
CA SER A 438 38.98 21.02 -20.50
C SER A 438 39.48 20.03 -21.56
N HIS A 439 40.79 19.77 -21.55
CA HIS A 439 41.48 18.70 -22.28
C HIS A 439 42.45 18.04 -21.30
N ALA A 440 42.31 16.75 -21.03
CA ALA A 440 43.14 16.04 -20.05
C ALA A 440 43.59 14.68 -20.59
N VAL A 441 44.82 14.27 -20.27
CA VAL A 441 45.40 12.94 -20.52
C VAL A 441 45.64 12.28 -19.16
N THR A 442 45.30 11.01 -18.96
CA THR A 442 45.56 10.30 -17.68
C THR A 442 45.89 8.83 -17.90
N ASP A 443 46.85 8.30 -17.14
CA ASP A 443 47.40 6.95 -17.21
C ASP A 443 47.29 6.25 -15.84
N SER A 444 47.01 4.95 -15.78
CA SER A 444 46.77 4.24 -14.52
C SER A 444 47.11 2.74 -14.56
N GLN A 445 47.47 2.15 -13.41
CA GLN A 445 47.92 0.75 -13.26
C GLN A 445 47.43 0.17 -11.92
N ALA A 446 46.96 -1.09 -11.87
CA ALA A 446 46.40 -1.70 -10.65
C ALA A 446 46.50 -3.24 -10.59
N ASP A 447 46.64 -3.79 -9.37
CA ASP A 447 46.71 -5.22 -9.01
C ASP A 447 45.58 -5.60 -8.02
N THR A 448 45.08 -6.84 -8.02
CA THR A 448 44.10 -7.34 -7.02
C THR A 448 44.18 -8.87 -6.82
N VAL A 449 44.00 -9.36 -5.58
CA VAL A 449 44.03 -10.80 -5.20
C VAL A 449 42.85 -11.16 -4.27
N SER A 450 42.24 -12.34 -4.40
CA SER A 450 41.09 -12.82 -3.60
C SER A 450 41.22 -14.28 -3.15
N GLN A 451 40.57 -14.67 -2.03
CA GLN A 451 40.51 -16.04 -1.49
C GLN A 451 39.17 -16.36 -0.78
N GLY A 452 38.67 -17.61 -0.84
CA GLY A 452 37.42 -18.03 -0.16
C GLY A 452 37.24 -19.55 0.03
N VAL A 453 36.40 -19.96 1.00
CA VAL A 453 36.29 -21.37 1.49
C VAL A 453 34.83 -21.80 1.80
N SER A 454 34.42 -23.03 1.47
CA SER A 454 33.06 -23.59 1.73
C SER A 454 33.03 -25.08 2.10
N VAL A 455 32.03 -25.54 2.89
CA VAL A 455 31.88 -26.93 3.42
C VAL A 455 30.43 -27.45 3.40
N ALA A 456 30.20 -28.74 3.10
CA ALA A 456 28.88 -29.41 3.22
C ALA A 456 28.98 -30.94 3.48
N ASN A 457 27.92 -31.55 4.06
CA ASN A 457 27.81 -32.99 4.40
C ASN A 457 26.47 -33.60 3.92
N MET A 458 26.46 -34.87 3.48
CA MET A 458 25.26 -35.66 3.10
C MET A 458 25.44 -37.17 3.38
N THR A 459 24.38 -37.98 3.36
CA THR A 459 24.43 -39.44 3.51
C THR A 459 23.31 -40.13 2.71
N ALA A 460 23.64 -41.17 1.92
CA ALA A 460 22.70 -41.95 1.11
C ALA A 460 23.24 -43.37 0.83
N THR A 461 22.39 -44.32 0.40
CA THR A 461 22.75 -45.74 0.18
C THR A 461 22.09 -46.31 -1.08
N THR A 462 22.89 -46.85 -2.01
CA THR A 462 22.46 -47.51 -3.27
C THR A 462 23.56 -48.44 -3.81
N HIS A 463 23.21 -49.39 -4.69
CA HIS A 463 24.07 -50.51 -5.14
C HIS A 463 24.15 -50.55 -6.68
N SER A 464 25.36 -50.55 -7.27
CA SER A 464 25.56 -50.59 -8.74
C SER A 464 27.03 -50.84 -9.13
N GLU A 465 27.27 -51.55 -10.22
CA GLU A 465 28.60 -51.82 -10.80
C GLU A 465 28.72 -51.18 -12.20
N ALA A 466 29.83 -50.49 -12.49
CA ALA A 466 30.12 -49.93 -13.82
C ALA A 466 31.63 -49.65 -14.03
N SER A 467 32.09 -49.71 -15.28
CA SER A 467 33.44 -49.31 -15.69
C SER A 467 33.40 -48.42 -16.94
N GLY A 468 34.29 -47.42 -17.01
CA GLY A 468 34.32 -46.46 -18.11
C GLY A 468 35.61 -45.62 -18.13
N THR A 469 35.97 -45.12 -19.31
CA THR A 469 37.11 -44.21 -19.51
C THR A 469 36.61 -42.95 -20.18
N PHE A 470 36.96 -41.78 -19.64
CA PHE A 470 36.54 -40.49 -20.19
C PHE A 470 37.72 -39.52 -20.19
N GLY A 471 37.80 -38.73 -21.26
CA GLY A 471 38.67 -37.57 -21.37
C GLY A 471 37.92 -36.46 -22.10
N SER A 472 38.17 -35.21 -21.71
CA SER A 472 37.62 -34.04 -22.39
C SER A 472 38.67 -32.94 -22.45
N HIS A 473 38.80 -32.36 -23.64
CA HIS A 473 39.63 -31.21 -23.95
C HIS A 473 38.70 -30.13 -24.48
N THR A 474 38.64 -28.98 -23.81
CA THR A 474 37.78 -27.87 -24.25
C THR A 474 38.58 -26.57 -24.29
N THR A 475 38.54 -25.92 -25.45
CA THR A 475 39.11 -24.59 -25.69
C THR A 475 37.98 -23.63 -26.06
N SER A 476 38.04 -22.40 -25.55
CA SER A 476 37.10 -21.33 -25.92
C SER A 476 37.85 -20.04 -26.24
N GLN A 477 37.35 -19.34 -27.26
CA GLN A 477 37.84 -18.06 -27.74
C GLN A 477 36.63 -17.22 -28.12
N ALA A 478 36.61 -15.95 -27.73
CA ALA A 478 35.56 -15.01 -28.10
C ALA A 478 36.13 -13.63 -28.40
N ASP A 479 35.70 -13.08 -29.53
CA ASP A 479 35.98 -11.74 -30.03
C ASP A 479 34.66 -10.99 -30.21
N THR A 480 34.59 -9.74 -29.74
CA THR A 480 33.45 -8.85 -30.01
C THR A 480 33.99 -7.48 -30.41
N THR A 481 33.82 -7.10 -31.68
CA THR A 481 33.97 -5.76 -32.30
C THR A 481 32.58 -5.19 -32.69
N SER A 482 32.47 -3.98 -33.27
CA SER A 482 31.16 -3.45 -33.73
C SER A 482 31.13 -2.55 -34.99
N GLN A 483 32.26 -2.06 -35.56
CA GLN A 483 32.21 -0.95 -36.54
C GLN A 483 31.43 -1.19 -37.85
N ALA A 484 30.28 -0.52 -37.95
CA ALA A 484 29.81 0.17 -39.18
C ALA A 484 30.13 1.68 -39.05
N ASP A 485 30.09 2.58 -40.04
CA ASP A 485 29.14 2.69 -41.17
C ASP A 485 29.21 1.58 -42.21
N THR A 486 28.06 1.25 -42.80
CA THR A 486 27.96 1.24 -44.27
C THR A 486 26.51 1.29 -44.78
N LYS A 487 26.35 1.77 -46.02
CA LYS A 487 25.19 1.53 -46.90
C LYS A 487 25.56 0.44 -47.91
N GLY A 488 24.71 -0.57 -48.13
CA GLY A 488 25.07 -1.68 -49.00
C GLY A 488 23.90 -2.41 -49.64
N GLN A 489 23.95 -2.53 -50.97
CA GLN A 489 23.15 -3.47 -51.77
C GLN A 489 23.85 -4.82 -51.86
N ALA A 490 23.08 -5.90 -51.80
CA ALA A 490 23.59 -7.25 -52.06
C ALA A 490 22.61 -8.08 -52.91
N ASP A 491 23.14 -8.61 -54.01
CA ASP A 491 22.54 -9.72 -54.78
C ASP A 491 23.31 -10.99 -54.44
N THR A 492 22.62 -12.05 -53.98
CA THR A 492 23.26 -13.33 -53.65
C THR A 492 22.67 -14.45 -54.50
N SER A 493 23.54 -15.34 -54.99
CA SER A 493 23.19 -16.59 -55.66
C SER A 493 23.93 -17.76 -55.05
N SER A 494 23.25 -18.87 -54.77
CA SER A 494 23.85 -20.07 -54.20
C SER A 494 23.74 -21.28 -55.13
N ALA A 495 24.74 -22.16 -55.05
CA ALA A 495 24.74 -23.50 -55.60
C ALA A 495 25.58 -24.41 -54.69
N GLY A 496 25.17 -25.66 -54.50
CA GLY A 496 25.93 -26.61 -53.68
C GLY A 496 25.61 -28.06 -54.01
N GLU A 497 26.63 -28.91 -53.95
CA GLU A 497 26.59 -30.36 -54.18
C GLU A 497 27.23 -31.08 -52.99
N SER A 498 26.66 -32.19 -52.54
CA SER A 498 27.23 -33.02 -51.45
C SER A 498 27.26 -34.49 -51.84
N GLN A 499 28.25 -35.24 -51.32
CA GLN A 499 28.44 -36.67 -51.60
C GLN A 499 28.89 -37.37 -50.30
N MET A 500 28.23 -38.47 -49.92
CA MET A 500 28.46 -39.22 -48.67
C MET A 500 28.76 -40.69 -48.96
N ASN A 501 29.67 -41.30 -48.18
CA ASN A 501 30.02 -42.73 -48.27
C ASN A 501 30.09 -43.34 -46.84
N SER A 502 29.52 -44.52 -46.62
CA SER A 502 29.43 -45.14 -45.28
C SER A 502 29.41 -46.67 -45.32
N THR A 503 30.21 -47.32 -44.47
CA THR A 503 30.31 -48.78 -44.30
C THR A 503 29.83 -49.18 -42.90
N SER A 504 29.01 -50.23 -42.78
CA SER A 504 28.43 -50.69 -41.51
C SER A 504 28.48 -52.21 -41.35
N THR A 505 28.61 -52.68 -40.10
CA THR A 505 28.67 -54.11 -39.75
C THR A 505 27.63 -54.42 -38.69
N ALA A 506 26.77 -55.42 -38.91
CA ALA A 506 25.74 -55.84 -37.95
C ALA A 506 25.82 -57.34 -37.68
N GLN A 507 25.56 -57.74 -36.43
CA GLN A 507 25.65 -59.13 -35.97
C GLN A 507 24.32 -59.53 -35.31
N ALA A 508 23.65 -60.53 -35.86
CA ALA A 508 22.34 -61.00 -35.38
C ALA A 508 22.43 -62.44 -34.88
N ILE A 509 21.85 -62.70 -33.70
CA ILE A 509 21.77 -64.04 -33.09
C ILE A 509 20.31 -64.51 -33.13
N GLY A 510 20.08 -65.64 -33.79
CA GLY A 510 18.77 -66.30 -33.83
C GLY A 510 18.87 -67.76 -33.41
N GLN A 511 17.92 -68.26 -32.63
CA GLN A 511 17.80 -69.69 -32.39
C GLN A 511 17.01 -70.35 -33.52
N ALA A 512 17.64 -71.26 -34.26
CA ALA A 512 17.00 -72.05 -35.30
C ALA A 512 17.47 -73.50 -35.21
N ALA A 513 16.54 -74.44 -35.08
CA ALA A 513 16.84 -75.87 -35.08
C ALA A 513 17.05 -76.36 -36.53
N SER A 514 18.30 -76.67 -36.88
CA SER A 514 18.69 -77.29 -38.16
C SER A 514 19.72 -78.39 -37.90
N THR A 515 19.92 -79.30 -38.86
CA THR A 515 20.65 -80.55 -38.58
C THR A 515 21.47 -80.99 -39.78
N GLY A 516 22.67 -81.49 -39.52
CA GLY A 516 23.62 -81.95 -40.54
C GLY A 516 24.87 -81.09 -40.57
N LEU A 517 26.03 -81.72 -40.48
CA LEU A 517 27.33 -81.05 -40.55
C LEU A 517 27.79 -81.07 -42.01
N THR A 518 27.97 -79.92 -42.64
CA THR A 518 28.53 -79.82 -44.00
C THR A 518 29.40 -78.58 -44.11
N VAL A 519 30.68 -78.80 -44.44
CA VAL A 519 31.62 -77.72 -44.79
C VAL A 519 31.61 -77.56 -46.30
N GLY A 520 31.19 -76.40 -46.79
CA GLY A 520 31.19 -76.09 -48.22
C GLY A 520 30.95 -74.61 -48.46
N ILE A 521 31.90 -73.93 -49.10
CA ILE A 521 31.74 -72.54 -49.53
C ILE A 521 30.92 -72.55 -50.82
N ALA A 522 29.67 -72.13 -50.75
CA ALA A 522 28.82 -71.87 -51.91
C ALA A 522 28.50 -70.37 -51.97
N PRO A 523 28.82 -69.67 -53.08
CA PRO A 523 28.44 -68.27 -53.21
C PRO A 523 26.93 -68.17 -53.38
N SER A 524 26.28 -67.32 -52.58
CA SER A 524 24.89 -66.92 -52.77
C SER A 524 24.83 -65.45 -53.14
N ILE A 525 23.99 -65.13 -54.14
CA ILE A 525 23.71 -63.74 -54.55
C ILE A 525 22.37 -63.37 -53.93
N SER A 526 22.38 -62.39 -53.02
CA SER A 526 21.17 -61.80 -52.47
C SER A 526 21.07 -60.34 -52.89
N ALA A 527 19.98 -59.98 -53.58
CA ALA A 527 19.65 -58.60 -53.85
C ALA A 527 18.71 -58.09 -52.74
N HIS A 528 19.03 -56.93 -52.17
CA HIS A 528 18.20 -56.24 -51.18
C HIS A 528 17.74 -54.90 -51.73
N ASN A 529 16.43 -54.67 -51.79
CA ASN A 529 15.87 -53.33 -51.83
C ASN A 529 15.35 -53.01 -50.43
N SER A 530 15.95 -52.02 -49.76
CA SER A 530 15.40 -51.40 -48.56
C SER A 530 14.75 -50.07 -48.92
N TYR A 531 13.44 -49.98 -48.72
CA TYR A 531 12.70 -48.73 -48.83
C TYR A 531 12.54 -48.13 -47.43
N GLN A 532 13.24 -47.02 -47.19
CA GLN A 532 12.91 -46.12 -46.08
C GLN A 532 11.80 -45.18 -46.53
N TRP A 533 10.79 -45.02 -45.69
CA TRP A 533 9.68 -44.10 -45.93
C TRP A 533 9.43 -43.27 -44.67
N GLN A 534 9.11 -42.01 -44.90
CA GLN A 534 8.66 -41.04 -43.90
C GLN A 534 7.22 -40.68 -44.26
N PHE A 535 6.33 -40.64 -43.26
CA PHE A 535 4.91 -40.32 -43.49
C PHE A 535 4.53 -39.03 -42.77
N ASP A 536 4.70 -37.90 -43.47
CA ASP A 536 4.47 -36.55 -42.95
C ASP A 536 3.09 -36.34 -42.29
N PRO A 537 1.97 -36.92 -42.79
CA PRO A 537 0.70 -36.85 -42.07
C PRO A 537 0.74 -37.46 -40.67
N ALA A 538 1.42 -38.59 -40.46
CA ALA A 538 1.58 -39.16 -39.12
C ALA A 538 2.51 -38.32 -38.24
N ILE A 539 3.50 -37.62 -38.81
CA ILE A 539 4.33 -36.68 -38.06
C ILE A 539 3.47 -35.52 -37.53
N LEU A 540 2.66 -34.90 -38.40
CA LEU A 540 1.75 -33.81 -38.03
C LEU A 540 0.71 -34.26 -36.97
N VAL A 541 0.05 -35.40 -37.19
CA VAL A 541 -0.90 -35.96 -36.20
C VAL A 541 -0.20 -36.25 -34.88
N THR A 542 0.99 -36.86 -34.88
CA THR A 542 1.73 -37.11 -33.63
C THR A 542 2.13 -35.82 -32.92
N GLN A 543 2.46 -34.75 -33.65
CA GLN A 543 2.79 -33.45 -33.06
C GLN A 543 1.59 -32.84 -32.33
N ILE A 544 0.41 -32.86 -32.96
CA ILE A 544 -0.86 -32.41 -32.36
C ILE A 544 -1.20 -33.24 -31.11
N LEU A 545 -1.13 -34.58 -31.22
CA LEU A 545 -1.40 -35.47 -30.09
C LEU A 545 -0.39 -35.30 -28.94
N ARG A 546 0.88 -34.97 -29.23
CA ARG A 546 1.88 -34.62 -28.20
C ARG A 546 1.60 -33.27 -27.53
N GLN A 547 1.09 -32.28 -28.24
CA GLN A 547 0.63 -31.02 -27.62
C GLN A 547 -0.58 -31.28 -26.70
N GLN A 548 -1.54 -32.10 -27.15
CA GLN A 548 -2.66 -32.57 -26.32
C GLN A 548 -2.18 -33.32 -25.05
N GLN A 549 -1.19 -34.21 -25.17
CA GLN A 549 -0.54 -34.84 -24.01
C GLN A 549 0.13 -33.82 -23.08
N GLY A 550 0.72 -32.76 -23.63
CA GLY A 550 1.28 -31.65 -22.87
C GLY A 550 0.23 -30.98 -21.96
N LEU A 551 -0.93 -30.65 -22.52
CA LEU A 551 -2.03 -30.07 -21.73
C LEU A 551 -2.58 -31.05 -20.69
N LEU A 552 -2.80 -32.33 -21.03
CA LEU A 552 -3.26 -33.33 -20.06
C LEU A 552 -2.23 -33.59 -18.94
N ASN A 553 -0.93 -33.52 -19.24
CA ASN A 553 0.15 -33.63 -18.25
C ASN A 553 0.22 -32.39 -17.34
N LEU A 554 -0.15 -31.21 -17.82
CA LEU A 554 -0.33 -30.03 -16.97
C LEU A 554 -1.61 -30.16 -16.11
N ALA A 555 -2.72 -30.61 -16.70
CA ALA A 555 -3.97 -30.89 -16.01
C ALA A 555 -3.84 -31.95 -14.91
N SER A 556 -3.02 -32.99 -15.11
CA SER A 556 -2.79 -34.02 -14.08
C SER A 556 -2.01 -33.49 -12.85
N LYS A 557 -1.30 -32.36 -13.00
CA LYS A 557 -0.54 -31.71 -11.91
C LYS A 557 -1.32 -30.64 -11.18
N GLU A 558 -2.20 -29.92 -11.88
CA GLU A 558 -2.89 -28.74 -11.33
C GLU A 558 -4.42 -28.86 -11.24
N GLY A 559 -4.99 -29.89 -11.86
CA GLY A 559 -6.41 -29.97 -12.17
C GLY A 559 -6.78 -29.31 -13.51
N ALA A 560 -7.99 -29.59 -13.97
CA ALA A 560 -8.62 -28.94 -15.11
C ALA A 560 -10.14 -28.85 -14.91
N TYR A 561 -10.78 -28.00 -15.70
CA TYR A 561 -12.22 -27.81 -15.71
C TYR A 561 -12.77 -28.06 -17.12
N TYR A 562 -13.88 -28.81 -17.22
CA TYR A 562 -14.77 -28.61 -18.36
C TYR A 562 -15.39 -27.23 -18.21
N THR A 563 -15.29 -26.43 -19.27
CA THR A 563 -15.70 -25.03 -19.29
C THR A 563 -16.67 -24.82 -20.44
N ASP A 564 -17.86 -24.32 -20.11
CA ASP A 564 -18.89 -23.92 -21.05
C ASP A 564 -18.93 -22.39 -21.08
N VAL A 565 -18.84 -21.80 -22.27
CA VAL A 565 -18.79 -20.35 -22.45
C VAL A 565 -19.93 -19.91 -23.38
N TYR A 566 -20.98 -19.37 -22.77
CA TYR A 566 -22.18 -18.89 -23.47
C TYR A 566 -22.16 -17.37 -23.55
N ALA A 567 -22.37 -16.83 -24.74
CA ALA A 567 -22.49 -15.40 -24.97
C ALA A 567 -23.87 -15.10 -25.56
N MET A 568 -24.60 -14.16 -24.95
CA MET A 568 -25.97 -13.82 -25.33
C MET A 568 -26.06 -12.30 -25.58
N ALA A 569 -26.80 -11.90 -26.61
CA ALA A 569 -27.06 -10.49 -26.90
C ALA A 569 -28.55 -10.22 -27.09
N ARG A 570 -28.99 -8.99 -26.81
CA ARG A 570 -30.36 -8.55 -27.10
C ARG A 570 -30.60 -8.31 -28.58
N THR A 571 -29.57 -7.90 -29.35
CA THR A 571 -29.69 -7.58 -30.78
C THR A 571 -28.81 -8.46 -31.67
N LYS A 572 -29.13 -8.50 -32.97
CA LYS A 572 -28.27 -9.16 -33.97
C LYS A 572 -26.92 -8.47 -34.15
N GLN A 573 -26.85 -7.15 -33.90
CA GLN A 573 -25.61 -6.39 -33.97
C GLN A 573 -24.71 -6.76 -32.80
N GLY A 574 -25.25 -6.83 -31.58
CA GLY A 574 -24.54 -7.38 -30.41
C GLY A 574 -24.03 -8.81 -30.64
N LYS A 575 -24.83 -9.69 -31.27
CA LYS A 575 -24.38 -11.03 -31.68
C LYS A 575 -23.14 -10.98 -32.59
N GLN A 576 -23.20 -10.18 -33.65
CA GLN A 576 -22.08 -10.06 -34.59
C GLN A 576 -20.83 -9.44 -33.95
N ALA A 577 -21.00 -8.49 -33.03
CA ALA A 577 -19.90 -7.92 -32.25
C ALA A 577 -19.22 -8.99 -31.37
N LEU A 578 -20.00 -9.76 -30.60
CA LEU A 578 -19.49 -10.87 -29.78
C LEU A 578 -18.76 -11.93 -30.61
N MET A 579 -19.25 -12.27 -31.81
CA MET A 579 -18.58 -13.22 -32.72
C MET A 579 -17.17 -12.77 -33.13
N GLY A 580 -16.91 -11.46 -33.23
CA GLY A 580 -15.58 -10.94 -33.55
C GLY A 580 -14.71 -10.70 -32.31
N LEU A 581 -15.28 -10.08 -31.27
CA LEU A 581 -14.56 -9.63 -30.08
C LEU A 581 -14.08 -10.78 -29.19
N ILE A 582 -14.82 -11.90 -29.12
CA ILE A 582 -14.44 -13.05 -28.29
C ILE A 582 -13.15 -13.72 -28.84
N PRO A 583 -13.04 -14.08 -30.14
CA PRO A 583 -11.77 -14.51 -30.70
C PRO A 583 -10.66 -13.46 -30.57
N GLU A 584 -10.93 -12.18 -30.82
CA GLU A 584 -9.91 -11.11 -30.70
C GLU A 584 -9.30 -11.02 -29.28
N ALA A 585 -10.14 -11.13 -28.25
CA ALA A 585 -9.73 -11.11 -26.86
C ALA A 585 -8.92 -12.35 -26.42
N PHE A 586 -9.37 -13.56 -26.81
CA PHE A 586 -8.90 -14.80 -26.18
C PHE A 586 -8.19 -15.80 -27.10
N HIS A 587 -8.32 -15.69 -28.43
CA HIS A 587 -7.60 -16.53 -29.39
C HIS A 587 -6.13 -16.13 -29.45
N GLY A 588 -5.24 -17.10 -29.66
CA GLY A 588 -3.86 -16.82 -30.00
C GLY A 588 -3.19 -18.05 -30.61
N THR A 589 -1.87 -18.01 -30.73
CA THR A 589 -1.08 -19.02 -31.46
C THR A 589 -0.09 -19.76 -30.59
N GLU A 590 0.09 -19.35 -29.34
CA GLU A 590 1.02 -19.97 -28.40
C GLU A 590 0.25 -20.94 -27.48
N ASP A 591 0.83 -22.13 -27.26
CA ASP A 591 0.31 -23.20 -26.37
C ASP A 591 -1.17 -23.63 -26.51
N VAL A 592 -1.79 -23.42 -27.68
CA VAL A 592 -3.15 -23.88 -28.02
C VAL A 592 -3.17 -24.95 -29.13
N ILE A 593 -4.02 -25.97 -28.97
CA ILE A 593 -4.27 -26.99 -30.02
C ILE A 593 -5.37 -26.53 -30.98
N THR A 594 -6.44 -25.99 -30.39
CA THR A 594 -7.58 -25.40 -31.08
C THR A 594 -7.81 -24.07 -30.39
N GLY A 595 -7.40 -22.96 -31.02
CA GLY A 595 -7.63 -21.62 -30.47
C GLY A 595 -9.12 -21.28 -30.41
N VAL A 596 -9.48 -20.29 -29.60
CA VAL A 596 -10.87 -19.86 -29.37
C VAL A 596 -11.62 -19.54 -30.67
N GLN A 597 -12.84 -20.07 -30.78
CA GLN A 597 -13.78 -19.83 -31.89
C GLN A 597 -15.20 -19.68 -31.35
N THR A 598 -15.99 -18.80 -31.97
CA THR A 598 -17.43 -18.68 -31.72
C THR A 598 -18.22 -19.43 -32.78
N ARG A 599 -19.14 -20.30 -32.37
CA ARG A 599 -20.05 -21.04 -33.26
C ARG A 599 -21.36 -20.27 -33.45
N ASP A 600 -21.74 -20.05 -34.70
CA ASP A 600 -23.09 -19.57 -35.03
C ASP A 600 -24.05 -20.77 -35.00
N LEU A 601 -24.96 -20.76 -34.04
CA LEU A 601 -25.86 -21.88 -33.73
C LEU A 601 -27.09 -21.88 -34.65
N THR A 602 -27.60 -23.06 -35.00
CA THR A 602 -28.92 -23.19 -35.62
C THR A 602 -30.02 -22.76 -34.63
N ALA A 603 -31.25 -22.52 -35.12
CA ALA A 603 -32.34 -22.03 -34.26
C ALA A 603 -32.63 -22.97 -33.07
N GLY A 604 -32.67 -24.29 -33.30
CA GLY A 604 -32.87 -25.27 -32.23
C GLY A 604 -31.69 -25.36 -31.27
N GLU A 605 -30.45 -25.25 -31.76
CA GLU A 605 -29.26 -25.23 -30.90
C GLU A 605 -29.18 -23.95 -30.06
N SER A 606 -29.63 -22.81 -30.61
CA SER A 606 -29.72 -21.55 -29.88
C SER A 606 -30.79 -21.59 -28.78
N GLU A 607 -31.90 -22.30 -28.99
CA GLU A 607 -32.92 -22.53 -27.96
C GLU A 607 -32.39 -23.48 -26.87
N TYR A 608 -31.71 -24.57 -27.26
CA TYR A 608 -31.04 -25.52 -26.38
C TYR A 608 -29.99 -24.82 -25.48
N ILE A 609 -28.97 -24.17 -26.06
CA ILE A 609 -27.93 -23.47 -25.29
C ILE A 609 -28.54 -22.31 -24.47
N GLY A 610 -29.57 -21.63 -24.99
CA GLY A 610 -30.30 -20.61 -24.25
C GLY A 610 -30.97 -21.15 -22.98
N LYS A 611 -31.57 -22.35 -23.03
CA LYS A 611 -32.16 -23.03 -21.87
C LYS A 611 -31.12 -23.45 -20.83
N HIS A 612 -29.98 -23.97 -21.28
CA HIS A 612 -28.84 -24.32 -20.43
C HIS A 612 -28.24 -23.08 -19.74
N ALA A 613 -28.08 -21.97 -20.48
CA ALA A 613 -27.66 -20.69 -19.92
C ALA A 613 -28.64 -20.13 -18.87
N GLN A 614 -29.95 -20.16 -19.15
CA GLN A 614 -31.01 -19.73 -18.22
C GLN A 614 -30.99 -20.51 -16.90
N ALA A 615 -30.66 -21.80 -16.93
CA ALA A 615 -30.58 -22.67 -15.76
C ALA A 615 -29.20 -22.67 -15.05
N PHE A 616 -28.18 -22.01 -15.62
CA PHE A 616 -26.78 -22.15 -15.20
C PHE A 616 -26.31 -23.63 -15.19
N THR A 617 -26.67 -24.38 -16.24
CA THR A 617 -26.33 -25.80 -16.46
C THR A 617 -25.40 -25.93 -17.67
N PRO A 618 -24.28 -26.69 -17.60
CA PRO A 618 -23.43 -27.03 -18.76
C PRO A 618 -24.18 -27.84 -19.83
N SER A 619 -23.66 -27.92 -21.06
CA SER A 619 -24.24 -28.77 -22.11
C SER A 619 -23.86 -30.23 -21.89
N THR A 620 -24.84 -31.12 -21.95
CA THR A 620 -24.69 -32.58 -21.82
C THR A 620 -24.52 -33.30 -23.17
N ARG A 621 -24.41 -32.55 -24.27
CA ARG A 621 -24.27 -33.12 -25.62
C ARG A 621 -22.89 -33.75 -25.83
N VAL A 622 -22.86 -35.07 -25.97
CA VAL A 622 -21.63 -35.87 -26.14
C VAL A 622 -20.98 -35.60 -27.50
N GLU A 623 -19.65 -35.44 -27.52
CA GLU A 623 -18.87 -35.34 -28.76
C GLU A 623 -18.76 -36.71 -29.44
N THR A 624 -18.97 -36.74 -30.76
CA THR A 624 -19.01 -37.97 -31.57
C THR A 624 -17.76 -38.17 -32.44
N VAL A 625 -16.87 -37.17 -32.52
CA VAL A 625 -15.58 -37.25 -33.23
C VAL A 625 -14.53 -37.94 -32.33
N PRO A 626 -14.05 -39.16 -32.66
CA PRO A 626 -13.19 -39.96 -31.75
C PRO A 626 -11.79 -39.41 -31.45
N GLU A 627 -11.38 -38.34 -32.14
CA GLU A 627 -10.04 -37.75 -32.09
C GLU A 627 -10.02 -36.39 -31.36
N VAL A 628 -11.18 -35.92 -30.90
CA VAL A 628 -11.33 -34.69 -30.12
C VAL A 628 -11.21 -35.00 -28.63
N LEU A 629 -10.44 -34.19 -27.91
CA LEU A 629 -10.10 -34.42 -26.50
C LEU A 629 -11.23 -34.02 -25.52
N SER A 630 -12.22 -33.24 -25.98
CA SER A 630 -13.41 -32.94 -25.19
C SER A 630 -14.43 -34.07 -25.33
N GLY A 631 -14.93 -34.59 -24.21
CA GLY A 631 -16.02 -35.58 -24.21
C GLY A 631 -17.40 -34.99 -24.57
N TYR A 632 -17.53 -33.66 -24.57
CA TYR A 632 -18.77 -32.94 -24.86
C TYR A 632 -18.55 -31.96 -26.01
N MET A 633 -19.53 -31.84 -26.89
CA MET A 633 -19.46 -31.08 -28.15
C MET A 633 -19.39 -29.57 -27.94
N ASP A 634 -19.89 -29.10 -26.80
CA ASP A 634 -20.06 -27.67 -26.50
C ASP A 634 -19.15 -27.16 -25.37
N SER A 635 -18.56 -28.06 -24.56
CA SER A 635 -17.60 -27.75 -23.50
C SER A 635 -16.16 -27.82 -24.02
N THR A 636 -15.25 -27.06 -23.41
CA THR A 636 -13.79 -27.23 -23.62
C THR A 636 -13.10 -27.63 -22.32
N LEU A 637 -12.20 -28.61 -22.37
CA LEU A 637 -11.31 -28.93 -21.24
C LEU A 637 -10.19 -27.87 -21.15
N LEU A 638 -10.25 -27.00 -20.15
CA LEU A 638 -9.27 -25.93 -19.96
C LEU A 638 -8.37 -26.19 -18.75
N THR A 639 -7.09 -25.85 -18.90
CA THR A 639 -6.15 -25.75 -17.78
C THR A 639 -6.48 -24.53 -16.92
N MET A 640 -5.98 -24.51 -15.67
CA MET A 640 -6.22 -23.41 -14.72
C MET A 640 -5.84 -22.02 -15.26
N LEU A 641 -4.77 -21.93 -16.06
CA LEU A 641 -4.30 -20.65 -16.63
C LEU A 641 -5.13 -20.23 -17.86
N GLN A 642 -5.66 -21.19 -18.62
CA GLN A 642 -6.56 -20.91 -19.74
C GLN A 642 -7.92 -20.41 -19.24
N LEU A 643 -8.51 -21.10 -18.25
CA LEU A 643 -9.74 -20.63 -17.60
C LEU A 643 -9.56 -19.27 -16.90
N ALA A 644 -8.35 -18.97 -16.40
CA ALA A 644 -8.02 -17.65 -15.84
C ALA A 644 -8.13 -16.52 -16.87
N ALA A 645 -7.83 -16.76 -18.16
CA ALA A 645 -7.93 -15.74 -19.20
C ALA A 645 -9.37 -15.22 -19.39
N TYR A 646 -10.38 -16.10 -19.34
CA TYR A 646 -11.79 -15.72 -19.40
C TYR A 646 -12.30 -15.05 -18.11
N THR A 647 -11.76 -15.42 -16.94
CA THR A 647 -12.42 -15.16 -15.65
C THR A 647 -11.66 -14.18 -14.74
N ALA A 648 -10.46 -13.76 -15.12
CA ALA A 648 -9.71 -12.72 -14.40
C ALA A 648 -10.48 -11.39 -14.35
N PRO A 649 -10.44 -10.66 -13.21
CA PRO A 649 -11.09 -9.36 -13.11
C PRO A 649 -10.59 -8.35 -14.15
N GLY A 650 -11.49 -7.85 -15.00
CA GLY A 650 -11.16 -6.82 -15.99
C GLY A 650 -11.15 -5.42 -15.37
N MET A 651 -10.09 -4.64 -15.60
CA MET A 651 -9.91 -3.28 -15.07
C MET A 651 -10.67 -2.23 -15.90
N PHE A 652 -11.99 -2.37 -16.05
CA PHE A 652 -12.84 -1.50 -16.85
C PHE A 652 -13.74 -0.59 -15.98
N GLU A 653 -13.54 0.73 -16.09
CA GLU A 653 -14.14 1.74 -15.18
C GLU A 653 -15.60 2.12 -15.53
N GLN A 654 -16.06 1.91 -16.76
CA GLN A 654 -17.46 2.15 -17.13
C GLN A 654 -18.31 0.94 -16.71
N GLY A 655 -18.50 0.79 -15.39
CA GLY A 655 -19.15 -0.37 -14.78
C GLY A 655 -19.40 -0.22 -13.28
N SER A 656 -19.76 -1.33 -12.62
CA SER A 656 -20.04 -1.38 -11.17
C SER A 656 -18.77 -1.34 -10.29
N ALA A 657 -17.61 -1.66 -10.86
CA ALA A 657 -16.35 -1.78 -10.15
C ALA A 657 -15.53 -0.48 -10.25
N LEU A 658 -15.14 0.08 -9.10
CA LEU A 658 -14.15 1.15 -9.05
C LEU A 658 -12.75 0.56 -9.25
N THR A 659 -12.07 0.96 -10.33
CA THR A 659 -10.76 0.41 -10.77
C THR A 659 -9.65 1.45 -10.86
N VAL A 660 -9.99 2.75 -10.78
CA VAL A 660 -9.01 3.85 -10.82
C VAL A 660 -8.45 4.26 -9.44
N GLN A 661 -9.01 3.73 -8.36
CA GLN A 661 -8.53 4.04 -7.00
C GLN A 661 -7.34 3.13 -6.64
N GLU A 662 -6.18 3.73 -6.34
CA GLU A 662 -5.05 3.05 -5.68
C GLU A 662 -5.47 2.43 -4.34
N SER A 663 -4.82 1.34 -3.95
CA SER A 663 -4.96 0.69 -2.64
C SER A 663 -4.77 1.67 -1.46
N THR A 664 -5.31 1.31 -0.30
CA THR A 664 -4.98 2.02 0.94
C THR A 664 -3.65 1.47 1.48
N PRO A 665 -2.68 2.35 1.85
CA PRO A 665 -1.38 1.94 2.37
C PRO A 665 -1.46 1.03 3.60
N ASP A 666 -0.35 0.35 3.90
CA ASP A 666 -0.25 -0.54 5.05
C ASP A 666 -0.09 0.23 6.36
N PHE A 667 -1.17 0.26 7.13
CA PHE A 667 -1.17 0.73 8.52
C PHE A 667 -1.07 -0.45 9.49
N ALA A 668 -0.47 -0.22 10.65
CA ALA A 668 -0.41 -1.22 11.71
C ALA A 668 -1.80 -1.50 12.27
N PHE A 669 -2.05 -2.76 12.61
CA PHE A 669 -3.29 -3.23 13.22
C PHE A 669 -2.96 -3.98 14.52
N ARG A 670 -3.48 -3.52 15.66
CA ARG A 670 -3.11 -4.04 16.99
C ARG A 670 -4.36 -4.47 17.77
N PRO A 671 -4.70 -5.78 17.80
CA PRO A 671 -5.91 -6.26 18.46
C PRO A 671 -5.92 -6.04 19.98
N ASP A 672 -4.79 -6.22 20.65
CA ASP A 672 -4.66 -6.11 22.11
C ASP A 672 -3.79 -4.91 22.51
N MET A 673 -4.35 -3.71 22.33
CA MET A 673 -3.71 -2.49 22.85
C MET A 673 -3.99 -2.32 24.35
N HIS A 674 -2.96 -2.00 25.12
CA HIS A 674 -3.10 -1.67 26.54
C HIS A 674 -3.69 -0.26 26.75
N GLY A 675 -4.42 -0.10 27.86
CA GLY A 675 -5.02 1.17 28.29
C GLY A 675 -6.55 1.17 28.28
N ASP A 676 -7.11 2.06 29.09
CA ASP A 676 -8.55 2.10 29.43
C ASP A 676 -9.33 3.12 28.59
N VAL A 677 -8.63 4.10 27.98
CA VAL A 677 -9.22 5.17 27.17
C VAL A 677 -9.38 4.69 25.73
N VAL A 678 -10.63 4.59 25.26
CA VAL A 678 -10.95 4.12 23.89
C VAL A 678 -11.22 5.29 22.95
N LEU A 679 -10.32 5.54 21.99
CA LEU A 679 -10.35 6.72 21.12
C LEU A 679 -11.05 6.51 19.78
N GLY A 680 -11.09 5.27 19.27
CA GLY A 680 -11.59 4.99 17.92
C GLY A 680 -11.64 3.51 17.60
N TRP A 681 -12.02 3.20 16.36
CA TRP A 681 -11.97 1.86 15.77
C TRP A 681 -10.80 1.76 14.78
N GLN A 682 -10.08 0.64 14.79
CA GLN A 682 -8.95 0.40 13.90
C GLN A 682 -9.39 -0.14 12.53
N TRP A 683 -8.72 0.29 11.47
CA TRP A 683 -8.88 -0.22 10.12
C TRP A 683 -7.80 -1.27 9.79
N SER A 684 -8.17 -2.32 9.07
CA SER A 684 -7.29 -3.45 8.74
C SER A 684 -6.82 -3.39 7.28
N SER A 685 -5.50 -3.29 7.10
CA SER A 685 -4.82 -3.25 5.80
C SER A 685 -5.06 -4.50 4.93
N GLU A 686 -5.19 -5.65 5.60
CA GLU A 686 -5.44 -6.95 4.98
C GLU A 686 -6.87 -7.07 4.42
N THR A 687 -7.88 -6.69 5.22
CA THR A 687 -9.30 -6.83 4.82
C THR A 687 -9.82 -5.61 4.05
N GLY A 688 -9.14 -4.46 4.12
CA GLY A 688 -9.59 -3.21 3.52
C GLY A 688 -10.80 -2.58 4.23
N GLN A 689 -11.09 -2.99 5.47
CA GLN A 689 -12.30 -2.65 6.22
C GLN A 689 -12.03 -2.08 7.62
N LEU A 690 -12.96 -1.28 8.13
CA LEU A 690 -13.01 -0.85 9.52
C LEU A 690 -13.45 -2.02 10.40
N THR A 691 -12.80 -2.21 11.54
CA THR A 691 -13.09 -3.32 12.47
C THR A 691 -13.66 -2.80 13.79
N HIS A 692 -14.21 -3.68 14.62
CA HIS A 692 -14.58 -3.35 16.01
C HIS A 692 -13.40 -3.49 17.00
N THR A 693 -12.16 -3.44 16.51
CA THR A 693 -10.96 -3.42 17.36
C THR A 693 -10.69 -1.99 17.84
N PRO A 694 -10.67 -1.72 19.16
CA PRO A 694 -10.51 -0.36 19.67
C PRO A 694 -9.07 0.14 19.53
N LEU A 695 -8.90 1.41 19.14
CA LEU A 695 -7.69 2.17 19.42
C LEU A 695 -7.74 2.60 20.89
N LYS A 696 -6.83 2.04 21.71
CA LYS A 696 -6.74 2.36 23.15
C LYS A 696 -5.53 3.25 23.45
N LEU A 697 -5.64 4.01 24.54
CA LEU A 697 -4.56 4.83 25.10
C LEU A 697 -4.37 4.51 26.57
N SER A 698 -3.12 4.26 26.98
CA SER A 698 -2.71 4.16 28.38
C SER A 698 -2.24 5.53 28.91
N PHE A 699 -2.33 5.73 30.23
CA PHE A 699 -1.91 6.98 30.88
C PHE A 699 -0.43 7.32 30.59
N GLU A 700 0.45 6.32 30.58
CA GLU A 700 1.89 6.49 30.35
C GLU A 700 2.20 7.00 28.94
N ARG A 701 1.38 6.59 27.95
CA ARG A 701 1.45 7.02 26.54
C ARG A 701 0.59 8.26 26.25
N HIS A 702 0.02 8.90 27.27
CA HIS A 702 -0.59 10.21 27.11
C HIS A 702 0.51 11.28 26.99
N PHE A 703 0.54 11.96 25.84
CA PHE A 703 1.48 13.01 25.48
C PHE A 703 0.74 14.21 24.92
N HIS A 704 1.47 15.30 24.68
CA HIS A 704 1.02 16.40 23.81
C HIS A 704 0.50 15.83 22.49
N THR A 705 -0.69 16.27 22.05
CA THR A 705 -1.39 15.69 20.89
C THR A 705 -1.70 16.73 19.83
N ALA A 706 -1.32 16.46 18.57
CA ALA A 706 -1.69 17.27 17.43
C ALA A 706 -2.91 16.69 16.69
N PHE A 707 -3.94 17.49 16.44
CA PHE A 707 -5.11 17.13 15.63
C PHE A 707 -5.15 18.03 14.39
N CYS A 708 -4.70 17.51 13.24
CA CYS A 708 -4.39 18.33 12.07
C CYS A 708 -5.06 17.84 10.78
N GLY A 709 -5.49 18.79 9.94
CA GLY A 709 -6.04 18.53 8.60
C GLY A 709 -7.19 19.45 8.21
N ASP A 710 -7.79 19.22 7.06
CA ASP A 710 -8.82 20.07 6.47
C ASP A 710 -10.09 20.22 7.37
N THR A 711 -10.88 21.26 7.10
CA THR A 711 -12.11 21.58 7.84
C THR A 711 -13.23 20.58 7.54
N GLY A 712 -13.96 20.15 8.57
CA GLY A 712 -15.06 19.19 8.47
C GLY A 712 -14.68 17.70 8.50
N PHE A 713 -13.38 17.36 8.60
CA PHE A 713 -12.91 15.97 8.49
C PHE A 713 -12.97 15.12 9.77
N GLY A 714 -13.03 15.74 10.95
CA GLY A 714 -13.14 15.02 12.23
C GLY A 714 -12.16 15.44 13.33
N LYS A 715 -11.31 16.46 13.10
CA LYS A 715 -10.36 16.99 14.11
C LYS A 715 -10.96 17.12 15.51
N SER A 716 -12.04 17.89 15.61
CA SER A 716 -12.74 18.14 16.89
C SER A 716 -13.33 16.86 17.48
N VAL A 717 -13.81 15.92 16.65
CA VAL A 717 -14.35 14.63 17.13
C VAL A 717 -13.27 13.82 17.85
N ALA A 718 -12.07 13.72 17.28
CA ALA A 718 -10.96 13.00 17.92
C ALA A 718 -10.43 13.72 19.17
N ALA A 719 -10.36 15.06 19.14
CA ALA A 719 -9.93 15.86 20.30
C ALA A 719 -10.93 15.79 21.47
N GLU A 720 -12.22 15.92 21.18
CA GLU A 720 -13.30 15.74 22.15
C GLU A 720 -13.33 14.33 22.72
N ARG A 721 -13.11 13.31 21.88
CA ARG A 721 -13.09 11.91 22.34
C ARG A 721 -11.94 11.65 23.30
N LEU A 722 -10.76 12.22 23.03
CA LEU A 722 -9.64 12.22 23.96
C LEU A 722 -10.03 12.96 25.25
N ALA A 723 -10.51 14.20 25.15
CA ALA A 723 -10.90 15.02 26.31
C ALA A 723 -11.93 14.32 27.19
N TYR A 724 -12.99 13.75 26.61
CA TYR A 724 -14.06 13.05 27.30
C TYR A 724 -13.53 11.86 28.10
N GLU A 725 -12.84 10.92 27.44
CA GLU A 725 -12.36 9.70 28.10
C GLU A 725 -11.27 10.02 29.15
N THR A 726 -10.31 10.91 28.89
CA THR A 726 -9.27 11.21 29.90
C THR A 726 -9.80 12.03 31.08
N THR A 727 -10.81 12.91 30.87
CA THR A 727 -11.51 13.58 31.99
C THR A 727 -12.25 12.56 32.84
N ARG A 728 -13.01 11.66 32.21
CA ARG A 728 -13.90 10.71 32.89
C ARG A 728 -13.16 9.54 33.56
N GLN A 729 -12.17 8.94 32.89
CA GLN A 729 -11.46 7.75 33.38
C GLN A 729 -10.31 8.10 34.32
N TRP A 730 -9.58 9.19 34.04
CA TRP A 730 -8.36 9.56 34.78
C TRP A 730 -8.52 10.80 35.65
N HIS A 731 -9.72 11.38 35.74
CA HIS A 731 -10.04 12.56 36.55
C HIS A 731 -9.12 13.76 36.25
N PHE A 732 -8.88 14.04 34.98
CA PHE A 732 -8.07 15.20 34.57
C PHE A 732 -8.82 16.51 34.82
N ARG A 733 -8.06 17.59 35.08
CA ARG A 733 -8.58 18.94 34.86
C ARG A 733 -8.39 19.30 33.39
N SER A 734 -9.49 19.37 32.67
CA SER A 734 -9.50 19.62 31.24
C SER A 734 -9.96 21.05 30.96
N VAL A 735 -9.16 21.82 30.23
CA VAL A 735 -9.50 23.19 29.82
C VAL A 735 -9.50 23.26 28.30
N VAL A 736 -10.61 23.72 27.72
CA VAL A 736 -10.77 23.91 26.29
C VAL A 736 -10.78 25.40 26.01
N LEU A 737 -9.87 25.83 25.15
CA LEU A 737 -9.77 27.18 24.63
C LEU A 737 -10.43 27.16 23.25
N ASP A 738 -11.74 27.37 23.24
CA ASP A 738 -12.59 27.29 22.04
C ASP A 738 -12.59 28.68 21.36
N PHE A 739 -11.92 28.82 20.22
CA PHE A 739 -11.82 30.11 19.53
C PHE A 739 -13.17 30.53 18.89
N GLY A 740 -14.06 29.54 18.68
CA GLY A 740 -15.44 29.70 18.26
C GLY A 740 -16.43 29.39 19.40
N GLN A 741 -17.34 28.45 19.13
CA GLN A 741 -18.39 27.97 20.04
C GLN A 741 -18.65 26.45 19.84
N GLY A 742 -17.67 25.70 19.34
CA GLY A 742 -17.86 24.31 18.88
C GLY A 742 -17.97 23.25 19.97
N TRP A 743 -17.51 23.53 21.20
CA TRP A 743 -17.37 22.50 22.24
C TRP A 743 -18.55 22.42 23.23
N ARG A 744 -19.50 23.35 23.21
CA ARG A 744 -20.56 23.47 24.22
C ARG A 744 -21.41 22.22 24.45
N ARG A 745 -21.51 21.35 23.44
CA ARG A 745 -22.12 20.01 23.55
C ARG A 745 -21.54 19.14 24.67
N ALA A 746 -20.34 19.44 25.16
CA ALA A 746 -19.74 18.75 26.28
C ALA A 746 -20.47 18.92 27.62
N LEU A 747 -21.30 19.98 27.78
CA LEU A 747 -22.23 20.10 28.92
C LEU A 747 -23.21 18.91 29.01
N ASN A 748 -23.45 18.23 27.88
CA ASN A 748 -24.38 17.12 27.72
C ASN A 748 -23.66 15.78 27.45
N TRP A 749 -22.37 15.67 27.77
CA TRP A 749 -21.64 14.40 27.74
C TRP A 749 -21.97 13.54 28.97
N SER A 750 -22.39 12.29 28.71
CA SER A 750 -22.80 11.36 29.76
C SER A 750 -21.65 10.95 30.69
N GLY A 751 -21.87 10.97 31.99
CA GLY A 751 -20.85 10.68 33.00
C GLY A 751 -19.93 11.85 33.38
N LEU A 752 -20.25 13.08 32.94
CA LEU A 752 -19.60 14.33 33.36
C LEU A 752 -20.61 15.33 33.96
N GLU A 753 -21.78 14.86 34.40
CA GLU A 753 -22.85 15.68 34.96
C GLU A 753 -22.35 16.44 36.21
N GLY A 754 -22.49 17.77 36.22
CA GLY A 754 -21.96 18.63 37.29
C GLY A 754 -20.43 18.78 37.30
N ARG A 755 -19.71 18.21 36.33
CA ARG A 755 -18.24 18.27 36.17
C ARG A 755 -17.82 19.08 34.94
N VAL A 756 -18.70 19.90 34.38
CA VAL A 756 -18.45 20.80 33.25
C VAL A 756 -18.83 22.22 33.64
N ASP A 757 -17.95 23.20 33.41
CA ASP A 757 -18.29 24.63 33.46
C ASP A 757 -18.05 25.27 32.08
N ILE A 758 -18.83 26.30 31.76
CA ILE A 758 -18.72 27.08 30.52
C ILE A 758 -18.59 28.55 30.91
N ARG A 759 -17.58 29.22 30.33
CA ARG A 759 -17.29 30.64 30.49
C ARG A 759 -17.05 31.27 29.13
N GLN A 760 -17.60 32.45 28.89
CA GLN A 760 -17.61 33.10 27.57
C GLN A 760 -16.80 34.40 27.58
N LEU A 761 -16.01 34.65 26.53
CA LEU A 761 -15.13 35.81 26.46
C LEU A 761 -15.85 37.12 26.09
N TYR A 762 -17.03 37.06 25.46
CA TYR A 762 -17.81 38.24 25.11
C TYR A 762 -18.79 38.63 26.24
N ALA A 763 -19.04 39.93 26.40
CA ALA A 763 -19.76 40.46 27.56
C ALA A 763 -21.28 40.22 27.53
N GLY A 764 -21.86 40.05 26.34
CA GLY A 764 -23.30 39.79 26.15
C GLY A 764 -23.70 38.32 26.32
N ALA A 765 -22.78 37.46 26.76
CA ALA A 765 -22.96 36.02 26.84
C ALA A 765 -23.81 35.58 28.05
N PRO A 766 -24.37 34.36 28.04
CA PRO A 766 -25.00 33.73 29.21
C PRO A 766 -24.13 33.72 30.48
N ARG A 767 -22.85 33.37 30.37
CA ARG A 767 -21.90 33.28 31.50
C ARG A 767 -20.56 33.96 31.14
N PRO A 768 -20.52 35.30 31.13
CA PRO A 768 -19.32 36.04 30.76
C PRO A 768 -18.19 35.81 31.77
N LEU A 769 -16.97 35.65 31.28
CA LEU A 769 -15.77 35.51 32.11
C LEU A 769 -15.37 36.88 32.67
N ARG A 770 -15.75 37.18 33.91
CA ARG A 770 -15.32 38.40 34.61
C ARG A 770 -13.89 38.24 35.15
N TRP A 771 -12.90 38.86 34.48
CA TRP A 771 -11.48 38.66 34.77
C TRP A 771 -10.66 39.94 34.59
N ASN A 772 -10.14 40.53 35.66
CA ASN A 772 -9.13 41.59 35.55
C ASN A 772 -7.81 41.04 34.99
N ILE A 773 -7.50 41.33 33.72
CA ILE A 773 -6.29 40.84 33.05
C ILE A 773 -4.98 41.42 33.61
N LEU A 774 -5.04 42.54 34.33
CA LEU A 774 -3.88 43.18 34.97
C LEU A 774 -3.70 42.79 36.45
N LYS A 775 -4.67 42.05 37.04
CA LYS A 775 -4.51 41.47 38.37
C LYS A 775 -3.44 40.37 38.32
N VAL A 776 -2.44 40.45 39.18
CA VAL A 776 -1.35 39.46 39.26
C VAL A 776 -1.91 38.16 39.86
N PRO A 777 -1.74 36.99 39.21
CA PRO A 777 -2.14 35.69 39.77
C PRO A 777 -1.35 35.34 41.02
N ARG A 778 -1.95 34.64 41.98
CA ARG A 778 -1.34 34.34 43.29
C ARG A 778 0.04 33.69 43.19
N ARG A 779 0.25 32.79 42.24
CA ARG A 779 1.51 32.04 42.04
C ARG A 779 2.48 32.65 41.01
N SER A 780 2.22 33.87 40.52
CA SER A 780 3.04 34.53 39.50
C SER A 780 3.71 35.80 40.00
N TYR A 781 5.04 35.90 39.88
CA TYR A 781 5.79 37.11 40.26
C TYR A 781 5.36 38.34 39.43
N PRO A 782 5.13 39.52 40.03
CA PRO A 782 4.55 40.69 39.35
C PRO A 782 5.37 41.16 38.15
N GLY A 783 6.70 41.22 38.30
CA GLY A 783 7.61 41.63 37.23
C GLY A 783 7.62 40.67 36.03
N ARG A 784 7.46 39.36 36.27
CA ARG A 784 7.34 38.34 35.22
C ARG A 784 5.97 38.43 34.54
N TYR A 785 4.90 38.53 35.31
CA TYR A 785 3.54 38.64 34.79
C TYR A 785 3.35 39.90 33.91
N ARG A 786 3.91 41.04 34.31
CA ARG A 786 3.94 42.26 33.49
C ARG A 786 4.67 42.07 32.15
N THR A 787 5.79 41.34 32.15
CA THR A 787 6.49 40.98 30.91
C THR A 787 5.60 40.10 30.03
N LEU A 788 5.03 39.04 30.60
CA LEU A 788 4.19 38.05 29.94
C LEU A 788 2.99 38.68 29.23
N ILE A 789 2.21 39.55 29.91
CA ILE A 789 1.09 40.27 29.29
C ILE A 789 1.59 41.05 28.06
N SER A 790 2.69 41.77 28.19
CA SER A 790 3.22 42.63 27.12
C SER A 790 3.66 41.80 25.91
N GLU A 791 4.33 40.67 26.14
CA GLU A 791 4.82 39.76 25.10
C GLU A 791 3.68 39.00 24.41
N LEU A 792 2.69 38.52 25.15
CA LEU A 792 1.54 37.80 24.57
C LEU A 792 0.60 38.74 23.81
N PHE A 793 0.36 39.96 24.29
CA PHE A 793 -0.44 40.95 23.55
C PHE A 793 0.30 41.43 22.29
N ALA A 794 1.63 41.56 22.34
CA ALA A 794 2.44 41.83 21.16
C ALA A 794 2.36 40.66 20.15
N ASN A 795 2.58 39.41 20.59
CA ASN A 795 2.52 38.21 19.74
C ASN A 795 1.14 38.04 19.09
N ALA A 796 0.06 38.11 19.88
CA ALA A 796 -1.31 37.97 19.39
C ALA A 796 -1.68 38.97 18.29
N GLY A 797 -1.06 40.16 18.30
CA GLY A 797 -1.27 41.21 17.30
C GLY A 797 -0.18 41.29 16.22
N ARG A 798 0.80 40.38 16.23
CA ARG A 798 2.03 40.38 15.42
C ARG A 798 2.78 41.71 15.45
N MET A 799 2.94 42.26 16.66
CA MET A 799 3.56 43.56 16.91
C MET A 799 5.10 43.44 17.00
N GLY A 800 5.81 44.42 16.42
CA GLY A 800 7.28 44.42 16.40
C GLY A 800 7.93 44.82 17.74
N PRO A 801 9.26 44.64 17.91
CA PRO A 801 9.96 44.89 19.17
C PRO A 801 9.79 46.31 19.75
N ARG A 802 9.65 47.34 18.90
CA ARG A 802 9.38 48.73 19.33
C ARG A 802 8.00 48.86 19.98
N GLN A 803 7.00 48.16 19.46
CA GLN A 803 5.62 48.16 19.96
C GLN A 803 5.54 47.44 21.31
N LEU A 804 6.19 46.27 21.41
CA LEU A 804 6.40 45.56 22.69
C LEU A 804 7.08 46.45 23.74
N GLY A 805 8.09 47.22 23.34
CA GLY A 805 8.77 48.19 24.21
C GLY A 805 7.83 49.24 24.79
N PHE A 806 6.92 49.81 23.98
CA PHE A 806 5.91 50.76 24.46
C PHE A 806 4.90 50.11 25.41
N LEU A 807 4.34 48.94 25.04
CA LEU A 807 3.43 48.14 25.88
C LEU A 807 4.02 47.90 27.27
N ARG A 808 5.22 47.32 27.31
CA ARG A 808 5.94 46.96 28.54
C ARG A 808 6.30 48.18 29.39
N ARG A 809 6.73 49.29 28.78
CA ARG A 809 7.06 50.52 29.53
C ARG A 809 5.81 51.17 30.13
N ALA A 810 4.70 51.23 29.37
CA ALA A 810 3.45 51.77 29.87
C ALA A 810 2.89 50.92 31.02
N LEU A 811 2.90 49.59 30.90
CA LEU A 811 2.41 48.70 31.95
C LEU A 811 3.29 48.73 33.20
N THR A 812 4.62 48.85 33.03
CA THR A 812 5.56 49.06 34.14
C THR A 812 5.21 50.32 34.93
N GLN A 813 4.93 51.45 34.25
CA GLN A 813 4.50 52.67 34.92
C GLN A 813 3.15 52.52 35.64
N VAL A 814 2.16 51.81 35.07
CA VAL A 814 0.90 51.53 35.79
C VAL A 814 1.18 50.77 37.09
N TYR A 815 1.99 49.71 37.05
CA TYR A 815 2.25 48.87 38.22
C TYR A 815 3.09 49.59 39.29
N ILE A 816 4.02 50.48 38.91
CA ILE A 816 4.78 51.31 39.86
C ILE A 816 3.88 52.34 40.53
N ASN A 817 3.01 53.02 39.76
CA ASN A 817 2.06 54.01 40.29
C ASN A 817 1.04 53.41 41.28
N LEU A 818 0.84 52.09 41.26
CA LEU A 818 -0.03 51.33 42.17
C LEU A 818 0.76 50.50 43.21
N GLY A 819 2.10 50.61 43.26
CA GLY A 819 2.94 49.86 44.21
C GLY A 819 2.91 48.34 44.05
N VAL A 820 2.56 47.83 42.85
CA VAL A 820 2.37 46.40 42.53
C VAL A 820 3.68 45.65 42.32
N LEU A 821 4.72 46.33 41.81
CA LEU A 821 6.06 45.74 41.70
C LEU A 821 6.78 45.77 43.05
N THR A 822 6.27 45.01 44.03
CA THR A 822 6.72 45.02 45.43
C THR A 822 8.19 44.63 45.65
N SER A 823 8.88 44.12 44.63
CA SER A 823 10.30 43.79 44.63
C SER A 823 11.18 44.74 43.79
N ASP A 824 10.60 45.82 43.24
CA ASP A 824 11.31 46.75 42.34
C ASP A 824 11.94 47.93 43.14
N PRO A 825 13.20 48.31 42.87
CA PRO A 825 13.84 49.45 43.52
C PRO A 825 13.05 50.77 43.43
N GLU A 826 12.30 51.02 42.35
CA GLU A 826 11.47 52.22 42.24
C GLU A 826 10.28 52.20 43.21
N VAL A 827 9.77 51.02 43.58
CA VAL A 827 8.67 50.86 44.56
C VAL A 827 9.20 50.85 45.99
N PHE A 828 10.31 50.16 46.28
CA PHE A 828 10.94 50.16 47.61
C PHE A 828 11.31 51.57 48.08
N ASN A 829 11.88 52.39 47.19
CA ASN A 829 12.26 53.76 47.51
C ASN A 829 11.12 54.78 47.34
N HIS A 830 9.90 54.34 46.99
CA HIS A 830 8.77 55.24 46.77
C HIS A 830 8.24 55.77 48.10
N PRO A 831 8.09 57.10 48.29
CA PRO A 831 7.66 57.69 49.57
C PRO A 831 6.34 57.10 50.11
N THR A 832 5.36 56.93 49.21
CA THR A 832 4.11 56.21 49.47
C THR A 832 4.33 54.69 49.49
N TRP A 833 4.49 54.06 48.31
CA TRP A 833 4.38 52.61 48.14
C TRP A 833 5.44 51.73 48.83
N GLY A 834 6.56 52.30 49.27
CA GLY A 834 7.63 51.59 50.00
C GLY A 834 7.24 51.07 51.39
N HIS A 835 6.03 51.40 51.87
CA HIS A 835 5.50 51.02 53.17
C HIS A 835 4.07 50.45 53.05
N LEU A 836 3.58 49.76 54.09
CA LEU A 836 2.17 49.34 54.20
C LEU A 836 1.27 50.54 54.49
N GLN A 837 0.24 50.76 53.67
CA GLN A 837 -0.54 52.01 53.65
C GLN A 837 -1.69 52.07 54.65
N ASN A 838 -2.41 50.96 54.84
CA ASN A 838 -3.69 50.94 55.56
C ASN A 838 -3.92 49.61 56.27
N SER A 839 -4.97 49.54 57.10
CA SER A 839 -5.31 48.34 57.87
C SER A 839 -5.63 47.11 57.01
N VAL A 840 -6.12 47.30 55.78
CA VAL A 840 -6.45 46.20 54.86
C VAL A 840 -5.18 45.60 54.25
N GLU A 841 -4.17 46.42 53.91
CA GLU A 841 -2.85 45.90 53.51
C GLU A 841 -2.18 45.13 54.65
N VAL A 842 -2.35 45.56 55.90
CA VAL A 842 -1.87 44.80 57.08
C VAL A 842 -2.64 43.48 57.22
N GLU A 843 -3.96 43.49 57.08
CA GLU A 843 -4.83 42.31 57.18
C GLU A 843 -4.48 41.26 56.11
N VAL A 844 -4.28 41.65 54.85
CA VAL A 844 -3.87 40.74 53.76
C VAL A 844 -2.54 40.04 54.04
N VAL A 845 -1.55 40.76 54.59
CA VAL A 845 -0.25 40.16 54.91
C VAL A 845 -0.31 39.33 56.19
N GLN A 846 -1.13 39.73 57.16
CA GLN A 846 -1.39 39.00 58.40
C GLN A 846 -2.13 37.67 58.12
N GLU A 847 -3.13 37.66 57.24
CA GLU A 847 -3.82 36.45 56.77
C GLU A 847 -2.84 35.48 56.11
N TRP A 848 -1.92 35.98 55.28
CA TRP A 848 -0.85 35.16 54.70
C TRP A 848 0.05 34.55 55.79
N ARG A 849 0.43 35.31 56.82
CA ARG A 849 1.23 34.79 57.95
C ARG A 849 0.49 33.69 58.71
N GLU A 850 -0.78 33.89 59.01
CA GLU A 850 -1.59 32.92 59.75
C GLU A 850 -1.77 31.61 58.96
N HIS A 851 -2.03 31.71 57.66
CA HIS A 851 -2.15 30.57 56.76
C HIS A 851 -0.83 29.78 56.60
N ASN A 852 0.32 30.45 56.66
CA ASN A 852 1.65 29.84 56.52
C ASN A 852 2.37 29.63 57.87
N HIS A 853 1.67 29.85 58.99
CA HIS A 853 2.19 29.74 60.36
C HIS A 853 3.46 30.56 60.64
N ALA A 854 3.61 31.72 59.99
CA ALA A 854 4.75 32.62 60.17
C ALA A 854 4.59 33.50 61.43
N PRO A 855 5.64 33.67 62.26
CA PRO A 855 5.52 34.38 63.54
C PRO A 855 5.59 35.91 63.39
N GLY A 856 4.84 36.61 64.26
CA GLY A 856 4.95 38.05 64.50
C GLY A 856 3.85 38.90 63.87
N THR A 857 3.47 39.99 64.56
CA THR A 857 2.43 40.95 64.14
C THR A 857 2.98 42.06 63.25
N ILE A 858 2.17 42.48 62.27
CA ILE A 858 2.49 43.58 61.33
C ILE A 858 1.74 44.86 61.73
N SER A 859 2.27 46.04 61.36
CA SER A 859 1.60 47.32 61.55
C SER A 859 1.66 48.24 60.33
N THR A 860 0.74 49.20 60.25
CA THR A 860 0.71 50.23 59.20
C THR A 860 1.97 51.09 59.25
N GLY A 861 2.54 51.40 58.09
CA GLY A 861 3.80 52.13 57.98
C GLY A 861 5.06 51.26 58.03
N GLN A 862 4.94 49.93 58.20
CA GLN A 862 6.09 49.03 58.14
C GLN A 862 6.71 49.02 56.72
N PRO A 863 8.05 49.09 56.58
CA PRO A 863 8.73 49.03 55.29
C PRO A 863 8.53 47.71 54.56
N LEU A 864 8.42 47.76 53.22
CA LEU A 864 8.34 46.55 52.39
C LEU A 864 9.60 45.68 52.48
N ILE A 865 10.78 46.28 52.70
CA ILE A 865 12.05 45.54 52.72
C ILE A 865 12.17 44.55 53.89
N ASP A 866 11.35 44.72 54.93
CA ASP A 866 11.29 43.85 56.11
C ASP A 866 10.30 42.68 55.95
N LEU A 867 9.61 42.59 54.81
CA LEU A 867 8.59 41.56 54.54
C LEU A 867 9.16 40.35 53.79
N GLN A 868 8.60 39.18 54.05
CA GLN A 868 8.96 37.92 53.37
C GLN A 868 8.53 37.92 51.89
N PRO A 869 9.18 37.14 51.01
CA PRO A 869 8.78 37.08 49.60
C PRO A 869 7.31 36.70 49.34
N GLY A 870 6.71 35.85 50.19
CA GLY A 870 5.30 35.49 50.11
C GLY A 870 4.35 36.61 50.59
N GLU A 871 4.77 37.39 51.57
CA GLU A 871 4.07 38.59 52.07
C GLU A 871 4.03 39.67 50.98
N LEU A 872 5.18 39.91 50.33
CA LEU A 872 5.31 40.81 49.19
C LEU A 872 4.48 40.37 47.98
N GLN A 873 4.32 39.06 47.77
CA GLN A 873 3.46 38.49 46.73
C GLN A 873 1.97 38.71 47.06
N ALA A 874 1.52 38.40 48.28
CA ALA A 874 0.13 38.61 48.72
C ALA A 874 -0.28 40.09 48.58
N LEU A 875 0.60 41.00 49.00
CA LEU A 875 0.40 42.43 48.86
C LEU A 875 0.36 42.89 47.40
N ALA A 876 1.23 42.36 46.53
CA ALA A 876 1.21 42.67 45.10
C ALA A 876 -0.09 42.21 44.43
N VAL A 877 -0.58 41.01 44.76
CA VAL A 877 -1.87 40.50 44.29
C VAL A 877 -3.00 41.43 44.72
N TYR A 878 -3.03 41.87 45.98
CA TYR A 878 -4.03 42.83 46.48
C TYR A 878 -3.95 44.19 45.76
N ARG A 879 -2.78 44.83 45.73
CA ARG A 879 -2.59 46.13 45.03
C ARG A 879 -2.95 46.06 43.55
N SER A 880 -2.67 44.93 42.89
CA SER A 880 -2.99 44.74 41.47
C SER A 880 -4.48 44.63 41.15
N GLN A 881 -5.36 44.44 42.14
CA GLN A 881 -6.82 44.46 41.93
C GLN A 881 -7.30 45.83 41.41
N GLN A 882 -6.57 46.90 41.72
CA GLN A 882 -6.83 48.27 41.27
C GLN A 882 -6.26 48.57 39.88
N ALA A 883 -5.40 47.69 39.33
CA ALA A 883 -4.85 47.88 37.99
C ALA A 883 -5.94 47.67 36.94
N ASP A 884 -6.08 48.62 36.02
CA ASP A 884 -7.16 48.63 35.03
C ASP A 884 -6.60 48.92 33.63
N VAL A 885 -7.15 48.27 32.61
CA VAL A 885 -6.70 48.41 31.21
C VAL A 885 -6.85 49.85 30.71
N ARG A 886 -7.83 50.61 31.21
CA ARG A 886 -7.99 52.04 30.92
C ARG A 886 -6.75 52.84 31.32
N MET A 887 -6.17 52.56 32.48
CA MET A 887 -4.92 53.21 32.92
C MET A 887 -3.74 52.88 31.99
N TRP A 888 -3.69 51.65 31.46
CA TRP A 888 -2.63 51.25 30.52
C TRP A 888 -2.77 51.98 29.18
N VAL A 889 -3.98 52.05 28.63
CA VAL A 889 -4.30 52.79 27.41
C VAL A 889 -4.05 54.31 27.58
N GLU A 890 -4.44 54.90 28.72
CA GLU A 890 -4.13 56.29 29.03
C GLU A 890 -2.62 56.57 29.06
N ARG A 891 -1.80 55.67 29.61
CA ARG A 891 -0.33 55.81 29.58
C ARG A 891 0.23 55.72 28.17
N LEU A 892 -0.32 54.86 27.32
CA LEU A 892 0.04 54.79 25.88
C LEU A 892 -0.37 56.07 25.13
N LYS A 893 -1.56 56.63 25.39
CA LYS A 893 -2.02 57.92 24.83
C LYS A 893 -1.11 59.08 25.26
N ASN A 894 -0.69 59.10 26.53
CA ASN A 894 0.25 60.09 27.05
C ASN A 894 1.64 59.98 26.37
N PHE A 895 2.13 58.77 26.10
CA PHE A 895 3.35 58.61 25.29
C PHE A 895 3.17 59.11 23.85
N TYR A 896 2.01 58.87 23.22
CA TYR A 896 1.73 59.35 21.86
C TYR A 896 1.64 60.88 21.76
N ALA A 897 1.10 61.54 22.80
CA ALA A 897 1.09 63.00 22.92
C ALA A 897 2.49 63.59 23.15
N ALA A 898 3.36 62.88 23.89
CA ALA A 898 4.72 63.32 24.20
C ALA A 898 5.75 63.09 23.08
N LEU A 899 5.44 62.27 22.07
CA LEU A 899 6.36 61.98 20.96
C LEU A 899 6.57 63.20 20.03
N PRO A 900 7.82 63.60 19.71
CA PRO A 900 8.12 64.68 18.78
C PRO A 900 7.45 64.48 17.41
N LYS A 901 6.99 65.58 16.79
CA LYS A 901 6.31 65.54 15.47
C LYS A 901 7.17 64.96 14.32
N GLY A 902 8.50 64.93 14.48
CA GLY A 902 9.42 64.34 13.51
C GLY A 902 9.60 62.82 13.62
N ASP A 903 9.25 62.19 14.75
CA ASP A 903 9.40 60.75 14.93
C ASP A 903 8.16 59.98 14.43
N GLN A 904 7.97 60.00 13.11
CA GLN A 904 6.85 59.30 12.47
C GLN A 904 6.90 57.78 12.72
N ALA A 905 8.09 57.19 12.85
CA ALA A 905 8.25 55.76 13.05
C ALA A 905 7.72 55.30 14.43
N SER A 906 8.05 56.02 15.51
CA SER A 906 7.50 55.72 16.84
C SER A 906 6.02 56.06 16.92
N ARG A 907 5.55 57.14 16.28
CA ARG A 907 4.13 57.50 16.25
C ARG A 907 3.30 56.43 15.57
N ALA A 908 3.64 56.01 14.35
CA ALA A 908 2.95 54.94 13.65
C ALA A 908 2.99 53.60 14.41
N SER A 909 4.14 53.27 15.04
CA SER A 909 4.26 52.07 15.88
C SER A 909 3.26 52.10 17.05
N LEU A 910 3.18 53.23 17.77
CA LEU A 910 2.34 53.39 18.95
C LEU A 910 0.84 53.55 18.60
N GLU A 911 0.53 54.13 17.46
CA GLU A 911 -0.83 54.20 16.89
C GLU A 911 -1.37 52.79 16.59
N GLY A 912 -0.54 51.94 15.96
CA GLY A 912 -0.87 50.52 15.73
C GLY A 912 -0.98 49.67 17.01
N VAL A 913 -0.40 50.13 18.14
CA VAL A 913 -0.61 49.54 19.47
C VAL A 913 -1.95 50.00 20.06
N LEU A 914 -2.23 51.30 20.01
CA LEU A 914 -3.47 51.88 20.55
C LEU A 914 -4.70 51.24 19.89
N LEU A 915 -4.76 51.18 18.56
CA LEU A 915 -5.87 50.56 17.80
C LEU A 915 -6.19 49.12 18.23
N ARG A 916 -5.22 48.39 18.78
CA ARG A 916 -5.40 47.02 19.28
C ARG A 916 -5.82 46.98 20.74
N VAL A 917 -5.16 47.77 21.62
CA VAL A 917 -5.40 47.70 23.08
C VAL A 917 -6.60 48.55 23.51
N GLU A 918 -6.99 49.58 22.76
CA GLU A 918 -8.15 50.44 23.04
C GLU A 918 -9.45 49.65 23.14
N GLN A 919 -9.61 48.58 22.36
CA GLN A 919 -10.77 47.67 22.41
C GLN A 919 -11.05 47.12 23.82
N PHE A 920 -10.01 46.92 24.64
CA PHE A 920 -10.13 46.46 26.02
C PHE A 920 -10.41 47.59 27.03
N ALA A 921 -10.25 48.85 26.64
CA ALA A 921 -10.52 50.02 27.46
C ALA A 921 -11.89 50.67 27.16
N GLU A 922 -12.66 50.10 26.23
CA GLU A 922 -13.96 50.63 25.79
C GLU A 922 -15.15 49.75 26.20
N GLY A 923 -16.32 50.39 26.32
CA GLY A 923 -17.62 49.74 26.47
C GLY A 923 -17.70 48.67 27.56
N GLN A 924 -18.32 47.53 27.21
CA GLN A 924 -18.49 46.39 28.13
C GLN A 924 -17.18 45.59 28.33
N MET A 925 -16.25 45.62 27.38
CA MET A 925 -14.94 44.96 27.51
C MET A 925 -14.12 45.55 28.65
N ALA A 926 -14.14 46.88 28.82
CA ALA A 926 -13.50 47.55 29.95
C ALA A 926 -14.08 47.13 31.31
N TRP A 927 -15.39 46.86 31.37
CA TRP A 927 -16.02 46.36 32.59
C TRP A 927 -15.66 44.88 32.83
N GLN A 928 -15.70 44.04 31.80
CA GLN A 928 -15.43 42.61 31.91
C GLN A 928 -13.96 42.31 32.24
N TYR A 929 -13.03 43.07 31.66
CA TYR A 929 -11.59 42.84 31.73
C TYR A 929 -10.79 43.84 32.60
N GLY A 930 -11.45 44.89 33.12
CA GLY A 930 -10.87 45.88 34.03
C GLY A 930 -11.00 45.53 35.52
N ALA A 931 -10.69 46.51 36.38
CA ALA A 931 -10.71 46.38 37.83
C ALA A 931 -12.14 46.21 38.39
N GLY A 932 -12.28 45.48 39.50
CA GLY A 932 -13.54 45.28 40.21
C GLY A 932 -13.54 44.09 41.17
N PRO A 933 -14.40 44.11 42.21
CA PRO A 933 -14.46 43.03 43.21
C PRO A 933 -14.92 41.70 42.63
N GLU A 934 -15.81 41.73 41.64
CA GLU A 934 -16.32 40.56 40.91
C GLU A 934 -15.27 39.87 40.01
N SER A 935 -14.01 40.31 39.99
CA SER A 935 -12.98 39.66 39.18
C SER A 935 -12.59 38.28 39.73
N LEU A 936 -12.96 37.24 38.99
CA LEU A 936 -12.52 35.87 39.26
C LEU A 936 -10.97 35.77 39.22
N PRO A 937 -10.34 35.03 40.16
CA PRO A 937 -8.95 34.60 40.04
C PRO A 937 -8.85 33.48 39.00
N VAL A 938 -8.40 33.80 37.79
CA VAL A 938 -8.40 32.83 36.68
C VAL A 938 -7.50 31.61 36.89
N GLU A 939 -6.57 31.64 37.83
CA GLU A 939 -5.84 30.44 38.23
C GLU A 939 -6.76 29.38 38.89
N ASP A 940 -7.86 29.77 39.55
CA ASP A 940 -8.84 28.82 40.11
C ASP A 940 -9.68 28.14 39.03
N LEU A 941 -9.74 28.68 37.81
CA LEU A 941 -10.30 27.94 36.66
C LEU A 941 -9.51 26.67 36.35
N GLY A 942 -8.25 26.57 36.80
CA GLY A 942 -7.48 25.33 36.81
C GLY A 942 -7.93 24.30 37.84
N LEU A 943 -9.09 24.46 38.50
CA LEU A 943 -9.72 23.54 39.45
C LEU A 943 -11.23 23.53 39.19
N LEU A 944 -11.93 22.42 39.45
CA LEU A 944 -13.41 22.38 39.44
C LEU A 944 -13.95 21.34 40.43
N GLY A 945 -14.96 21.70 41.21
CA GLY A 945 -15.52 20.84 42.25
C GLY A 945 -14.90 21.09 43.64
N PRO A 946 -15.08 20.17 44.60
CA PRO A 946 -14.56 20.31 45.96
C PRO A 946 -13.03 20.38 46.00
N LYS A 947 -12.46 21.06 47.01
CA LYS A 947 -11.00 21.20 47.18
C LYS A 947 -10.26 19.85 47.21
N ASP A 948 -10.90 18.79 47.72
CA ASP A 948 -10.33 17.45 47.85
C ASP A 948 -10.45 16.58 46.59
N ASP A 949 -11.27 16.98 45.60
CA ASP A 949 -11.48 16.25 44.35
C ASP A 949 -11.68 17.19 43.12
N PRO A 950 -10.71 18.06 42.79
CA PRO A 950 -10.95 19.24 41.96
C PRO A 950 -10.76 19.01 40.44
N TRP A 951 -11.37 17.96 39.89
CA TRP A 951 -11.32 17.59 38.46
C TRP A 951 -12.61 17.92 37.69
N GLY A 952 -12.50 17.93 36.36
CA GLY A 952 -13.60 18.16 35.42
C GLY A 952 -13.18 18.98 34.21
N LEU A 953 -14.15 19.28 33.35
CA LEU A 953 -13.99 20.05 32.11
C LEU A 953 -14.33 21.54 32.32
N LEU A 954 -13.63 22.43 31.64
CA LEU A 954 -13.98 23.84 31.47
C LEU A 954 -13.85 24.19 30.01
N ILE A 955 -14.86 24.87 29.48
CA ILE A 955 -14.85 25.45 28.14
C ILE A 955 -14.78 26.97 28.29
N VAL A 956 -13.81 27.56 27.62
CA VAL A 956 -13.69 29.01 27.47
C VAL A 956 -14.04 29.35 26.01
N GLU A 957 -15.27 29.78 25.79
CA GLU A 957 -15.84 30.08 24.47
C GLU A 957 -15.45 31.51 24.03
N GLY A 958 -14.82 31.62 22.86
CA GLY A 958 -14.46 32.90 22.26
C GLY A 958 -15.63 33.63 21.60
N GLY A 959 -16.53 32.88 20.96
CA GLY A 959 -17.68 33.45 20.24
C GLY A 959 -17.36 33.95 18.82
N ALA A 960 -18.41 34.18 18.03
CA ALA A 960 -18.34 34.93 16.77
C ALA A 960 -18.48 36.45 16.99
N GLU A 961 -18.93 36.84 18.19
CA GLU A 961 -19.28 38.18 18.63
C GLU A 961 -18.07 39.03 19.03
N MET A 962 -16.89 38.41 19.14
CA MET A 962 -15.64 39.03 19.58
C MET A 962 -14.58 38.94 18.49
N ASP A 963 -13.86 40.05 18.27
CA ASP A 963 -12.76 40.14 17.30
C ASP A 963 -11.66 39.09 17.54
N GLU A 964 -10.96 38.71 16.48
CA GLU A 964 -9.93 37.67 16.55
C GLU A 964 -8.74 38.05 17.44
N TYR A 965 -8.31 39.33 17.44
CA TYR A 965 -7.16 39.78 18.23
C TYR A 965 -7.41 39.68 19.75
N PRO A 966 -8.52 40.22 20.29
CA PRO A 966 -8.85 40.05 21.70
C PRO A 966 -8.96 38.58 22.12
N LYS A 967 -9.59 37.72 21.30
CA LYS A 967 -9.67 36.27 21.57
C LYS A 967 -8.28 35.63 21.64
N ALA A 968 -7.42 35.86 20.65
CA ALA A 968 -6.06 35.33 20.63
C ALA A 968 -5.26 35.80 21.87
N ALA A 969 -5.30 37.09 22.20
CA ALA A 969 -4.57 37.66 23.34
C ALA A 969 -5.05 37.10 24.69
N LEU A 970 -6.37 36.95 24.89
CA LEU A 970 -6.94 36.44 26.13
C LEU A 970 -6.70 34.95 26.32
N LEU A 971 -6.90 34.12 25.28
CA LEU A 971 -6.67 32.68 25.35
C LEU A 971 -5.17 32.37 25.51
N ALA A 972 -4.29 33.14 24.87
CA ALA A 972 -2.84 33.06 25.08
C ALA A 972 -2.44 33.43 26.52
N LEU A 973 -3.01 34.49 27.09
CA LEU A 973 -2.73 34.90 28.47
C LEU A 973 -3.28 33.89 29.48
N LEU A 974 -4.51 33.41 29.30
CA LEU A 974 -5.16 32.44 30.18
C LEU A 974 -4.39 31.10 30.20
N SER A 975 -4.07 30.54 29.02
CA SER A 975 -3.26 29.31 28.93
C SER A 975 -1.90 29.46 29.62
N SER A 976 -1.24 30.61 29.45
CA SER A 976 0.04 30.89 30.09
C SER A 976 -0.07 31.01 31.62
N VAL A 977 -1.13 31.63 32.13
CA VAL A 977 -1.40 31.69 33.59
C VAL A 977 -1.64 30.29 34.16
N LEU A 978 -2.48 29.48 33.50
CA LEU A 978 -2.76 28.11 33.93
C LEU A 978 -1.52 27.22 33.88
N TYR A 979 -0.66 27.37 32.86
CA TYR A 979 0.63 26.67 32.78
C TYR A 979 1.57 27.08 33.94
N PHE A 980 1.78 28.37 34.18
CA PHE A 980 2.68 28.79 35.28
C PHE A 980 2.12 28.44 36.66
N ASP A 981 0.79 28.44 36.83
CA ASP A 981 0.16 27.98 38.06
C ASP A 981 0.33 26.46 38.26
N SER A 982 0.21 25.64 37.20
CA SER A 982 0.44 24.19 37.28
C SER A 982 1.90 23.84 37.62
N VAL A 983 2.88 24.59 37.09
CA VAL A 983 4.31 24.48 37.43
C VAL A 983 4.54 24.63 38.93
N VAL A 984 3.89 25.61 39.56
CA VAL A 984 4.03 25.86 41.01
C VAL A 984 3.23 24.83 41.82
N ARG A 985 2.01 24.48 41.39
CA ARG A 985 1.22 23.38 42.00
C ARG A 985 1.97 22.06 42.00
N ARG A 986 2.76 21.74 40.95
CA ARG A 986 3.59 20.53 40.94
C ARG A 986 4.63 20.55 42.06
N ARG A 987 5.22 21.72 42.37
CA ARG A 987 6.13 21.89 43.51
C ARG A 987 5.39 21.76 44.84
N GLU A 988 4.20 22.34 44.96
CA GLU A 988 3.31 22.16 46.12
C GLU A 988 2.93 20.68 46.32
N SER A 989 2.75 19.91 45.23
CA SER A 989 2.47 18.47 45.30
C SER A 989 3.63 17.64 45.84
N LEU A 990 4.88 18.03 45.55
CA LEU A 990 6.05 17.40 46.16
C LEU A 990 6.14 17.66 47.68
N ALA A 991 5.46 18.70 48.17
CA ALA A 991 5.30 18.99 49.60
C ALA A 991 4.03 18.37 50.23
N GLY A 992 3.27 17.57 49.46
CA GLY A 992 2.11 16.80 49.97
C GLY A 992 0.74 17.28 49.50
N ALA A 993 0.63 18.38 48.75
CA ALA A 993 -0.64 18.82 48.17
C ALA A 993 -1.12 17.85 47.05
N LYS A 994 -2.43 17.71 46.86
CA LYS A 994 -2.99 16.90 45.77
C LYS A 994 -3.67 17.80 44.74
N PHE A 995 -3.22 17.70 43.49
CA PHE A 995 -3.84 18.33 42.33
C PHE A 995 -3.95 17.29 41.21
N PRO A 996 -5.05 17.25 40.44
CA PRO A 996 -5.17 16.38 39.28
C PRO A 996 -4.21 16.84 38.16
N PRO A 997 -3.78 15.93 37.27
CA PRO A 997 -3.12 16.31 36.02
C PRO A 997 -4.00 17.28 35.21
N MET A 998 -3.37 18.24 34.55
CA MET A 998 -4.07 19.23 33.74
C MET A 998 -3.89 18.91 32.25
N GLN A 999 -4.92 19.13 31.44
CA GLN A 999 -4.78 19.18 29.99
C GLN A 999 -5.45 20.43 29.40
N ILE A 1000 -4.83 21.03 28.39
CA ILE A 1000 -5.32 22.22 27.69
C ILE A 1000 -5.47 21.91 26.20
N PHE A 1001 -6.68 22.09 25.66
CA PHE A 1001 -6.99 21.98 24.23
C PHE A 1001 -7.04 23.37 23.60
N PHE A 1002 -6.28 23.57 22.53
CA PHE A 1002 -6.22 24.81 21.76
C PHE A 1002 -6.97 24.64 20.44
N GLU A 1003 -8.18 25.19 20.34
CA GLU A 1003 -8.94 25.30 19.10
C GLU A 1003 -8.38 26.47 18.25
N GLU A 1004 -8.38 26.35 16.92
CA GLU A 1004 -7.66 27.25 16.00
C GLU A 1004 -6.24 27.63 16.49
N ALA A 1005 -5.45 26.62 16.91
CA ALA A 1005 -4.18 26.82 17.63
C ALA A 1005 -3.19 27.75 16.91
N ASN A 1006 -3.17 27.73 15.57
CA ASN A 1006 -2.38 28.64 14.73
C ASN A 1006 -2.69 30.13 14.98
N LYS A 1007 -3.94 30.49 15.32
CA LYS A 1007 -4.32 31.87 15.67
C LYS A 1007 -3.90 32.25 17.08
N VAL A 1008 -4.05 31.33 18.04
CA VAL A 1008 -3.70 31.57 19.45
C VAL A 1008 -2.17 31.64 19.65
N LEU A 1009 -1.41 30.79 18.96
CA LEU A 1009 0.05 30.67 19.14
C LEU A 1009 0.84 31.71 18.32
N ASN A 1010 0.45 32.00 17.07
CA ASN A 1010 1.18 32.91 16.18
C ASN A 1010 0.53 34.30 16.03
N GLY A 1011 -0.59 34.53 16.72
CA GLY A 1011 -1.40 35.74 16.57
C GLY A 1011 -2.04 35.92 15.19
N VAL A 1012 -2.81 36.99 15.08
CA VAL A 1012 -3.65 37.31 13.91
C VAL A 1012 -3.23 38.64 13.25
N SER A 1013 -3.36 38.70 11.93
CA SER A 1013 -3.04 39.90 11.14
C SER A 1013 -4.24 40.85 11.08
N GLY A 1014 -4.12 42.02 11.71
CA GLY A 1014 -5.11 43.10 11.59
C GLY A 1014 -4.87 44.00 10.36
N ALA A 1015 -5.92 44.64 9.86
CA ALA A 1015 -5.94 45.48 8.64
C ALA A 1015 -5.00 46.71 8.62
N ALA A 1016 -4.22 46.93 9.68
CA ALA A 1016 -3.19 47.98 9.76
C ALA A 1016 -1.75 47.45 9.50
N ALA A 1017 -1.59 46.18 9.13
CA ALA A 1017 -0.28 45.53 8.97
C ALA A 1017 0.32 45.61 7.54
N ASP A 1018 -0.47 45.98 6.52
CA ASP A 1018 -0.10 45.83 5.09
C ASP A 1018 1.11 46.66 4.63
N ASN A 1019 1.53 47.69 5.38
CA ASN A 1019 2.54 48.66 4.93
C ASN A 1019 3.98 48.40 5.43
N ASN A 1020 4.27 47.30 6.13
CA ASN A 1020 5.63 47.04 6.63
C ASN A 1020 6.07 45.55 6.66
N ALA A 1021 5.31 44.65 6.02
CA ALA A 1021 5.67 43.24 5.91
C ALA A 1021 6.72 43.00 4.79
N SER A 1022 7.96 43.48 4.99
CA SER A 1022 9.08 43.03 4.17
C SER A 1022 9.31 41.53 4.41
N ALA A 1023 9.16 40.72 3.37
CA ALA A 1023 9.38 39.27 3.42
C ALA A 1023 10.78 38.96 3.97
N GLY A 1024 10.85 38.26 5.11
CA GLY A 1024 12.12 37.94 5.79
C GLY A 1024 11.95 37.42 7.21
N ASN A 1025 10.98 37.92 7.97
CA ASN A 1025 10.74 37.49 9.35
C ASN A 1025 9.66 36.40 9.43
N ASN A 1026 10.03 35.17 9.08
CA ASN A 1026 9.50 34.02 9.81
C ASN A 1026 9.96 34.11 11.28
N GLU A 1027 9.23 33.46 12.19
CA GLU A 1027 9.70 33.15 13.56
C GLU A 1027 10.00 34.35 14.48
N GLN A 1028 8.94 35.02 14.93
CA GLN A 1028 8.84 35.42 16.34
C GLN A 1028 7.52 34.94 16.95
N VAL A 1029 7.32 33.62 16.89
CA VAL A 1029 6.48 32.91 17.87
C VAL A 1029 7.06 33.22 19.25
N SER A 1030 6.22 33.43 20.25
CA SER A 1030 6.73 33.58 21.61
C SER A 1030 7.41 32.27 22.04
N GLU A 1031 8.74 32.30 22.23
CA GLU A 1031 9.60 31.20 22.73
C GLU A 1031 9.03 30.52 24.00
N VAL A 1032 8.22 31.29 24.75
CA VAL A 1032 7.37 30.86 25.86
C VAL A 1032 6.50 29.65 25.50
N PHE A 1033 5.82 29.63 24.35
CA PHE A 1033 4.93 28.52 23.97
C PHE A 1033 5.68 27.25 23.56
N GLU A 1034 6.82 27.37 22.86
CA GLU A 1034 7.64 26.19 22.56
C GLU A 1034 8.19 25.55 23.86
N THR A 1035 8.58 26.40 24.82
CA THR A 1035 8.99 25.97 26.16
C THR A 1035 7.86 25.22 26.88
N PHE A 1036 6.60 25.63 26.72
CA PHE A 1036 5.46 24.95 27.35
C PHE A 1036 5.26 23.52 26.85
N TRP A 1037 5.41 23.29 25.54
CA TRP A 1037 5.31 21.94 24.95
C TRP A 1037 6.53 21.07 25.28
N ARG A 1038 7.73 21.66 25.35
CA ARG A 1038 8.96 20.94 25.70
C ARG A 1038 9.00 20.47 27.15
N ASP A 1039 8.51 21.28 28.08
CA ASP A 1039 8.61 21.02 29.52
C ASP A 1039 7.30 20.57 30.20
N GLY A 1040 6.13 20.74 29.56
CA GLY A 1040 4.81 20.53 30.18
C GLY A 1040 4.63 19.16 30.86
N ARG A 1041 5.10 18.08 30.24
CA ARG A 1041 5.05 16.72 30.82
C ARG A 1041 5.72 16.61 32.20
N LYS A 1042 6.79 17.39 32.46
CA LYS A 1042 7.49 17.43 33.78
C LYS A 1042 6.57 17.93 34.90
N TYR A 1043 5.61 18.79 34.55
CA TYR A 1043 4.66 19.42 35.47
C TYR A 1043 3.29 18.74 35.48
N GLN A 1044 3.13 17.62 34.77
CA GLN A 1044 1.85 16.94 34.54
C GLN A 1044 0.78 17.85 33.90
N ILE A 1045 1.22 18.68 32.94
CA ILE A 1045 0.34 19.42 32.05
C ILE A 1045 0.50 18.95 30.60
N PHE A 1046 -0.60 18.55 29.99
CA PHE A 1046 -0.67 18.03 28.63
C PHE A 1046 -1.35 19.06 27.72
N LEU A 1047 -0.70 19.40 26.62
CA LEU A 1047 -1.13 20.47 25.72
C LEU A 1047 -1.47 19.84 24.37
N HIS A 1048 -2.69 20.08 23.89
CA HIS A 1048 -3.22 19.48 22.67
C HIS A 1048 -3.67 20.58 21.71
N LEU A 1049 -3.26 20.50 20.46
CA LEU A 1049 -3.56 21.52 19.46
C LEU A 1049 -4.51 20.98 18.40
N LEU A 1050 -5.45 21.82 17.95
CA LEU A 1050 -6.27 21.60 16.78
C LEU A 1050 -5.91 22.66 15.74
N ALA A 1051 -5.50 22.22 14.55
CA ALA A 1051 -5.06 23.13 13.49
C ALA A 1051 -5.57 22.69 12.10
N GLN A 1052 -5.84 23.64 11.22
CA GLN A 1052 -6.19 23.33 9.83
C GLN A 1052 -4.94 23.04 8.99
N THR A 1053 -3.90 23.85 9.17
CA THR A 1053 -2.66 23.83 8.38
C THR A 1053 -1.49 23.42 9.27
N VAL A 1054 -0.77 22.36 8.90
CA VAL A 1054 0.35 21.81 9.68
C VAL A 1054 1.55 22.75 9.64
N SER A 1055 1.86 23.31 8.47
CA SER A 1055 2.95 24.27 8.27
C SER A 1055 2.75 25.63 8.93
N ALA A 1056 1.54 25.91 9.44
CA ALA A 1056 1.28 27.09 10.27
C ALA A 1056 1.61 26.85 11.76
N ILE A 1057 1.93 25.62 12.17
CA ILE A 1057 2.33 25.30 13.55
C ILE A 1057 3.84 25.51 13.69
N PRO A 1058 4.33 26.12 14.79
CA PRO A 1058 5.76 26.23 15.07
C PRO A 1058 6.45 24.85 15.10
N PRO A 1059 7.61 24.65 14.43
CA PRO A 1059 8.26 23.35 14.36
C PRO A 1059 8.60 22.73 15.72
N GLY A 1060 8.98 23.54 16.72
CA GLY A 1060 9.27 23.09 18.09
C GLY A 1060 8.04 22.54 18.82
N ILE A 1061 6.84 23.03 18.48
CA ILE A 1061 5.57 22.57 19.06
C ILE A 1061 5.14 21.24 18.40
N LEU A 1062 5.17 21.15 17.07
CA LEU A 1062 4.77 19.92 16.36
C LEU A 1062 5.71 18.75 16.68
N SER A 1063 7.01 18.97 16.77
CA SER A 1063 8.00 17.95 17.16
C SER A 1063 7.84 17.49 18.62
N SER A 1064 7.31 18.33 19.50
CA SER A 1064 6.98 17.97 20.89
C SER A 1064 5.65 17.20 21.03
N CYS A 1065 4.81 17.17 19.99
CA CYS A 1065 3.54 16.43 19.98
C CYS A 1065 3.73 14.95 19.62
N ASN A 1066 4.24 14.14 20.55
CA ASN A 1066 4.48 12.70 20.30
C ASN A 1066 3.22 11.89 19.92
N ASN A 1067 2.03 12.39 20.26
CA ASN A 1067 0.78 11.83 19.76
C ASN A 1067 0.25 12.73 18.62
N ALA A 1068 -0.30 12.14 17.56
CA ALA A 1068 -0.92 12.89 16.49
C ALA A 1068 -2.06 12.14 15.79
N PHE A 1069 -3.04 12.90 15.31
CA PHE A 1069 -4.15 12.46 14.48
C PHE A 1069 -4.19 13.32 13.23
N PHE A 1070 -3.81 12.74 12.10
CA PHE A 1070 -3.76 13.41 10.81
C PHE A 1070 -4.95 13.00 9.95
N PHE A 1071 -5.73 14.00 9.56
CA PHE A 1071 -6.86 13.88 8.64
C PHE A 1071 -6.42 14.26 7.22
N GLN A 1072 -7.34 14.30 6.25
CA GLN A 1072 -7.02 14.72 4.89
C GLN A 1072 -6.33 16.10 4.90
N THR A 1073 -5.22 16.22 4.18
CA THR A 1073 -4.46 17.48 4.00
C THR A 1073 -4.20 17.72 2.53
N LYS A 1074 -4.67 18.85 1.99
CA LYS A 1074 -4.46 19.19 0.57
C LYS A 1074 -3.07 19.75 0.28
N HIS A 1075 -2.55 20.58 1.19
CA HIS A 1075 -1.31 21.32 0.97
C HIS A 1075 -0.09 20.38 0.87
N PRO A 1076 0.76 20.48 -0.18
CA PRO A 1076 1.89 19.56 -0.35
C PRO A 1076 2.89 19.58 0.81
N HIS A 1077 3.27 20.78 1.27
CA HIS A 1077 4.22 20.94 2.38
C HIS A 1077 3.66 20.42 3.72
N ASP A 1078 2.34 20.49 3.94
CA ASP A 1078 1.73 19.89 5.12
C ASP A 1078 1.85 18.37 5.09
N ARG A 1079 1.63 17.75 3.93
CA ARG A 1079 1.82 16.31 3.76
C ARG A 1079 3.26 15.88 4.02
N ASP A 1080 4.25 16.68 3.64
CA ASP A 1080 5.65 16.39 3.92
C ASP A 1080 5.99 16.45 5.42
N LEU A 1081 5.47 17.45 6.14
CA LEU A 1081 5.58 17.50 7.61
C LEU A 1081 4.87 16.30 8.28
N VAL A 1082 3.70 15.88 7.77
CA VAL A 1082 3.00 14.70 8.28
C VAL A 1082 3.78 13.42 8.01
N MET A 1083 4.31 13.23 6.80
CA MET A 1083 5.13 12.07 6.42
C MET A 1083 6.32 11.90 7.36
N ALA A 1084 7.09 12.97 7.58
CA ALA A 1084 8.20 12.98 8.53
C ALA A 1084 7.74 12.62 9.96
N HIS A 1085 6.60 13.17 10.41
CA HIS A 1085 6.06 12.90 11.75
C HIS A 1085 5.59 11.44 11.94
N ILE A 1086 5.06 10.79 10.89
CA ILE A 1086 4.67 9.36 10.95
C ILE A 1086 5.83 8.40 10.67
N GLY A 1087 7.08 8.89 10.57
CA GLY A 1087 8.26 8.07 10.32
C GLY A 1087 8.28 7.46 8.91
N ARG A 1088 7.86 8.23 7.90
CA ARG A 1088 7.87 7.84 6.48
C ARG A 1088 8.63 8.88 5.66
N SER A 1089 9.31 8.44 4.61
CA SER A 1089 10.13 9.38 3.80
C SER A 1089 9.27 10.40 3.06
N GLU A 1090 9.61 11.67 3.23
CA GLU A 1090 9.03 12.81 2.52
C GLU A 1090 9.55 12.92 1.05
N LYS A 1091 10.66 12.25 0.73
CA LYS A 1091 11.31 12.26 -0.58
C LYS A 1091 10.89 11.04 -1.42
N GLY A 1092 10.40 11.31 -2.63
CA GLY A 1092 9.49 10.44 -3.38
C GLY A 1092 10.04 9.15 -4.01
N VAL A 1093 10.96 8.44 -3.36
CA VAL A 1093 11.46 7.13 -3.81
C VAL A 1093 10.73 5.98 -3.09
N VAL A 1094 10.29 6.19 -1.85
CA VAL A 1094 9.63 5.17 -1.00
C VAL A 1094 8.48 5.84 -0.23
N ASN A 1095 7.43 5.09 0.13
CA ASN A 1095 6.27 5.56 0.88
C ASN A 1095 5.39 6.61 0.14
N THR A 1096 5.51 6.72 -1.18
CA THR A 1096 4.76 7.70 -2.00
C THR A 1096 3.25 7.52 -1.89
N GLU A 1097 2.80 6.29 -1.69
CA GLU A 1097 1.42 5.88 -1.48
C GLU A 1097 0.80 6.50 -0.23
N TYR A 1098 1.56 6.70 0.86
CA TYR A 1098 1.09 7.44 2.04
C TYR A 1098 0.90 8.93 1.72
N LYS A 1099 1.83 9.56 0.99
CA LYS A 1099 1.74 10.97 0.56
C LYS A 1099 0.58 11.21 -0.42
N ARG A 1100 0.24 10.21 -1.25
CA ARG A 1100 -0.98 10.21 -2.08
C ARG A 1100 -2.24 9.94 -1.24
N TYR A 1101 -2.20 9.01 -0.29
CA TYR A 1101 -3.32 8.70 0.61
C TYR A 1101 -3.71 9.87 1.53
N LEU A 1102 -2.74 10.62 2.08
CA LEU A 1102 -2.97 11.84 2.87
C LEU A 1102 -3.84 12.87 2.13
N ALA A 1103 -3.75 12.93 0.81
CA ALA A 1103 -4.56 13.83 -0.03
C ALA A 1103 -5.98 13.30 -0.32
N ARG A 1104 -6.35 12.10 0.15
CA ARG A 1104 -7.64 11.43 -0.11
C ARG A 1104 -8.20 10.62 1.08
N ILE A 1105 -7.74 10.89 2.31
CA ILE A 1105 -8.25 10.23 3.53
C ILE A 1105 -9.77 10.46 3.62
N PRO A 1106 -10.60 9.41 3.77
CA PRO A 1106 -12.04 9.56 3.93
C PRO A 1106 -12.42 10.44 5.12
N ARG A 1107 -13.55 11.15 5.02
CA ARG A 1107 -14.12 11.89 6.15
C ARG A 1107 -14.32 10.93 7.34
N GLN A 1108 -14.07 11.41 8.55
CA GLN A 1108 -14.09 10.62 9.80
C GLN A 1108 -13.00 9.54 9.94
N MET A 1109 -12.06 9.42 8.99
CA MET A 1109 -10.85 8.61 9.17
C MET A 1109 -9.65 9.50 9.50
N ALA A 1110 -8.72 8.98 10.29
CA ALA A 1110 -7.47 9.65 10.66
C ALA A 1110 -6.31 8.65 10.75
N ILE A 1111 -5.11 9.08 10.36
CA ILE A 1111 -3.87 8.38 10.68
C ILE A 1111 -3.48 8.78 12.11
N ALA A 1112 -3.56 7.83 13.04
CA ALA A 1112 -3.15 7.99 14.42
C ALA A 1112 -1.70 7.51 14.60
N LYS A 1113 -0.86 8.41 15.10
CA LYS A 1113 0.47 8.08 15.65
C LYS A 1113 0.38 8.23 17.16
N LEU A 1114 0.64 7.15 17.89
CA LEU A 1114 0.86 7.23 19.33
C LEU A 1114 2.37 7.29 19.60
N GLY A 1115 2.72 7.93 20.71
CA GLY A 1115 4.09 8.28 21.08
C GLY A 1115 4.93 7.09 21.52
N TYR A 1116 5.95 7.37 22.33
CA TYR A 1116 6.98 6.40 22.69
C TYR A 1116 6.42 5.08 23.23
N SER A 1117 7.16 4.03 22.92
CA SER A 1117 7.11 2.69 23.49
C SER A 1117 8.53 2.14 23.43
N GLU A 1118 8.81 1.10 24.23
CA GLU A 1118 10.08 0.38 24.19
C GLU A 1118 10.16 -0.56 22.96
N ASP A 1119 9.00 -0.96 22.44
CA ASP A 1119 8.89 -1.76 21.21
C ASP A 1119 8.69 -0.86 19.97
N VAL A 1120 9.52 -1.06 18.95
CA VAL A 1120 9.40 -0.40 17.64
C VAL A 1120 8.08 -0.78 16.95
N ALA A 1121 7.59 -2.01 17.13
CA ALA A 1121 6.31 -2.44 16.56
C ALA A 1121 5.12 -1.65 17.12
N GLU A 1122 5.26 -1.05 18.31
CA GLU A 1122 4.28 -0.14 18.91
C GLU A 1122 4.36 1.31 18.41
N LEU A 1123 5.39 1.67 17.64
CA LEU A 1123 5.58 3.01 17.09
C LEU A 1123 4.92 3.20 15.71
N GLU A 1124 4.64 2.13 14.96
CA GLU A 1124 4.01 2.23 13.64
C GLU A 1124 2.64 2.95 13.67
N PRO A 1125 2.29 3.73 12.62
CA PRO A 1125 1.04 4.46 12.55
C PRO A 1125 -0.16 3.54 12.25
N ILE A 1126 -1.32 3.89 12.82
CA ILE A 1126 -2.57 3.11 12.73
C ILE A 1126 -3.63 3.98 12.02
N LEU A 1127 -4.32 3.44 11.02
CA LEU A 1127 -5.48 4.12 10.42
C LEU A 1127 -6.72 3.81 11.26
N VAL A 1128 -7.44 4.85 11.70
CA VAL A 1128 -8.55 4.73 12.63
C VAL A 1128 -9.75 5.59 12.26
N HIS A 1129 -10.91 5.20 12.75
CA HIS A 1129 -12.13 6.01 12.80
C HIS A 1129 -12.33 6.50 14.25
N PRO A 1130 -12.06 7.79 14.57
CA PRO A 1130 -12.27 8.32 15.90
C PRO A 1130 -13.75 8.26 16.31
N LEU A 1131 -14.02 7.82 17.54
CA LEU A 1131 -15.39 7.68 18.05
C LEU A 1131 -15.99 9.05 18.39
N MET A 1132 -17.25 9.28 17.99
CA MET A 1132 -17.99 10.47 18.42
C MET A 1132 -18.46 10.32 19.88
N VAL A 1133 -18.34 11.40 20.66
CA VAL A 1133 -18.93 11.47 22.01
C VAL A 1133 -20.41 11.82 21.88
N PRO A 1134 -21.33 11.04 22.48
CA PRO A 1134 -22.75 11.36 22.45
C PRO A 1134 -23.07 12.59 23.32
N GLY A 1135 -23.84 13.53 22.78
CA GLY A 1135 -24.31 14.72 23.47
C GLY A 1135 -24.94 15.72 22.49
N SER A 1136 -26.06 16.33 22.87
CA SER A 1136 -26.70 17.41 22.11
C SER A 1136 -26.08 18.76 22.44
N GLU A 1137 -26.01 19.66 21.46
CA GLU A 1137 -25.59 21.04 21.68
C GLU A 1137 -26.61 21.77 22.58
N PRO A 1138 -26.22 22.32 23.74
CA PRO A 1138 -27.14 23.03 24.63
C PRO A 1138 -27.49 24.41 24.08
N SER A 1139 -28.68 24.90 24.44
CA SER A 1139 -29.06 26.30 24.21
C SER A 1139 -28.51 27.23 25.30
N ASP A 1140 -28.40 28.52 25.02
CA ASP A 1140 -28.06 29.57 26.01
C ASP A 1140 -28.94 29.51 27.27
N HIS A 1141 -30.23 29.18 27.12
CA HIS A 1141 -31.16 29.02 28.23
C HIS A 1141 -30.81 27.80 29.10
N GLU A 1142 -30.44 26.68 28.47
CA GLU A 1142 -30.02 25.46 29.15
C GLU A 1142 -28.67 25.63 29.88
N ILE A 1143 -27.75 26.42 29.32
CA ILE A 1143 -26.49 26.81 29.98
C ILE A 1143 -26.80 27.59 31.27
N LEU A 1144 -27.72 28.56 31.22
CA LEU A 1144 -28.18 29.32 32.39
C LEU A 1144 -28.91 28.45 33.42
N GLU A 1145 -29.74 27.49 32.97
CA GLU A 1145 -30.49 26.59 33.87
C GLU A 1145 -29.55 25.64 34.62
N LYS A 1146 -28.59 25.02 33.91
CA LYS A 1146 -27.68 24.01 34.48
C LYS A 1146 -26.53 24.59 35.31
N LEU A 1147 -25.97 25.72 34.88
CA LEU A 1147 -24.78 26.30 35.51
C LEU A 1147 -25.09 27.56 36.33
N GLY A 1148 -26.26 28.17 36.14
CA GLY A 1148 -26.66 29.46 36.70
C GLY A 1148 -26.30 30.64 35.78
N ALA A 1149 -27.01 31.76 35.95
CA ALA A 1149 -26.45 33.08 35.64
C ALA A 1149 -25.27 33.36 36.61
N TYR A 1150 -24.37 34.27 36.21
CA TYR A 1150 -23.22 34.69 37.02
C TYR A 1150 -23.63 35.22 38.40
#